data_AF-A0A1H0XN21-F1
#
_entry.id   AF-A0A1H0XN21-F1
#
_cell.length_a   1.000
_cell.length_b   1.000
_cell.length_c   1.000
_cell.angle_alpha   90.00
_cell.angle_beta   90.00
_cell.angle_gamma   90.00
#
_symmetry.space_group_name_H-M   'P 1'
#
loop_
_entity.id
_entity.type
_entity.pdbx_description
1 polymer ?
#
loop_
_entity_poly.entity_id
_entity_poly.type
_entity_poly.pdbx_seq_one_letter_code
_entity_poly.pdbx_strand_id
1 'polypeptide(L)'
;MSASCTEARPPGAAAPGRRGRPRGARADAVALLHRLVAARPDGQVRPEQERMVRAVEEALRRSRHLLVQAGTGTGKTLGYLVPAVAAGGRVVVSTATKQLGERIVGEDLPLLADLLSATGGPQLSYALLKGRQNYLCRLRVAEIAELERAEEAAPAALFDVPAPAASRPSGQDAAGLARLLEWARRTSTGDRSEAPAATERAWAQVSTDAAGCVGAAVCPFARECFAERARAAARSADVVVTNHAQVAQDLRSPAPLLGSYDVLVLDEAHEVEASLSTAWGSAVEPAALARAAALAARRLPRGQRGAAGREAARAAGADLEALARALGDVEPGLLPALPAPVADLLGAAARRLGALASALEAEAPAPGGAARAAVERRGAAASAAAAAAALGAVLAVGCDGVRWLETGPDGSPVLRVAPLEVGPLLVQALGERTLVATSATLSVAGSFDPVVQRLGLAAPLTGEDGEPRPPRGVDAVDVGSPFDHDRQAMLYVPPAHFPAPAGAERGRHGEAVLDELAALVAAAGGRTLALFTSRRAAVEAAARLRSRVGTPVLVQGEAPASALVRAFAEDEASTLCATMGFWHGVDVPGPSLSCVVMDKIPFPPVDHPLMAARRTAADRAGRDGFAEVYVASASTMLAQGAGRLVRTAADRGVVAVLDPRLRTKAYGATVRATLPPMRQFSDRSVVEAALARLTGASSSPAGGAHGPARRPLPAAAAGAPGAAGGDSAGDGASRGPVRRAAPRRSAARALARSTRG
;
A
#
# COMPACT_ATOMS: atom_id res chain seq x y z
N MET A 1 17.31 32.14 -23.53
CA MET A 1 18.69 31.78 -23.90
C MET A 1 18.95 30.39 -23.36
N SER A 2 19.21 29.46 -24.27
CA SER A 2 19.39 28.03 -24.09
C SER A 2 20.61 27.73 -23.22
N ALA A 3 20.38 27.35 -21.96
CA ALA A 3 21.40 26.80 -21.09
C ALA A 3 21.31 25.27 -21.15
N SER A 4 22.38 24.64 -21.65
CA SER A 4 22.50 23.19 -21.75
C SER A 4 22.44 22.56 -20.36
N CYS A 5 21.48 21.66 -20.15
CA CYS A 5 21.46 20.75 -19.02
C CYS A 5 22.67 19.82 -19.15
N THR A 6 23.67 20.00 -18.30
CA THR A 6 24.78 19.05 -18.16
C THR A 6 24.33 18.00 -17.16
N GLU A 7 24.07 16.78 -17.65
CA GLU A 7 23.66 15.63 -16.83
C GLU A 7 24.73 15.28 -15.79
N ALA A 8 24.33 15.26 -14.51
CA ALA A 8 25.13 14.64 -13.46
C ALA A 8 24.99 13.12 -13.56
N ARG A 9 25.97 12.49 -14.22
CA ARG A 9 26.09 11.04 -14.42
C ARG A 9 26.28 10.32 -13.06
N PRO A 10 25.41 9.36 -12.67
CA PRO A 10 25.75 8.46 -11.57
C PRO A 10 26.87 7.49 -12.03
N PRO A 11 27.85 7.14 -11.18
CA PRO A 11 28.88 6.18 -11.54
C PRO A 11 28.25 4.81 -11.78
N GLY A 12 28.49 4.25 -12.98
CA GLY A 12 28.03 2.91 -13.36
C GLY A 12 28.62 1.86 -12.43
N ALA A 13 27.74 1.12 -11.74
CA ALA A 13 28.13 -0.06 -11.00
C ALA A 13 28.48 -1.16 -11.99
N ALA A 14 29.77 -1.50 -12.09
CA ALA A 14 30.25 -2.63 -12.87
C ALA A 14 29.52 -3.91 -12.43
N ALA A 15 28.90 -4.60 -13.38
CA ALA A 15 28.22 -5.88 -13.14
C ALA A 15 29.25 -6.92 -12.63
N PRO A 16 29.06 -7.52 -11.43
CA PRO A 16 29.94 -8.58 -10.98
C PRO A 16 29.78 -9.80 -11.91
N GLY A 17 30.93 -10.35 -12.33
CA GLY A 17 31.05 -11.38 -13.35
C GLY A 17 30.12 -12.58 -13.15
N ARG A 18 29.44 -12.96 -14.25
CA ARG A 18 28.58 -14.14 -14.38
C ARG A 18 29.36 -15.41 -14.03
N ARG A 19 29.07 -16.02 -12.88
CA ARG A 19 29.26 -17.46 -12.70
C ARG A 19 28.03 -18.15 -13.30
N GLY A 20 28.10 -18.48 -14.59
CA GLY A 20 27.06 -19.23 -15.29
C GLY A 20 26.89 -20.61 -14.65
N ARG A 21 25.83 -20.79 -13.87
CA ARG A 21 25.37 -22.13 -13.47
C ARG A 21 24.83 -22.81 -14.74
N PRO A 22 25.18 -24.06 -15.03
CA PRO A 22 24.63 -24.78 -16.17
C PRO A 22 23.09 -24.78 -16.06
N ARG A 23 22.39 -24.40 -17.13
CA ARG A 23 20.94 -24.56 -17.25
C ARG A 23 20.66 -26.07 -17.29
N GLY A 24 20.48 -26.68 -16.12
CA GLY A 24 20.08 -28.08 -15.99
C GLY A 24 18.76 -28.35 -16.71
N ALA A 25 18.44 -29.63 -16.94
CA ALA A 25 17.21 -30.05 -17.61
C ALA A 25 16.00 -29.30 -17.06
N ARG A 26 15.34 -28.51 -17.92
CA ARG A 26 14.17 -27.70 -17.56
C ARG A 26 13.06 -28.64 -17.13
N ALA A 27 12.62 -28.52 -15.88
CA ALA A 27 11.38 -29.16 -15.45
C ALA A 27 10.22 -28.58 -16.26
N ASP A 28 9.31 -29.43 -16.73
CA ASP A 28 8.06 -28.97 -17.35
C ASP A 28 7.27 -28.16 -16.32
N ALA A 29 7.17 -26.85 -16.54
CA ALA A 29 6.57 -25.93 -15.60
C ALA A 29 5.07 -26.20 -15.39
N VAL A 30 4.37 -26.69 -16.42
CA VAL A 30 2.94 -27.03 -16.32
C VAL A 30 2.77 -28.31 -15.52
N ALA A 31 3.58 -29.33 -15.79
CA ALA A 31 3.55 -30.57 -15.00
C ALA A 31 3.90 -30.31 -13.52
N LEU A 32 4.87 -29.43 -13.25
CA LEU A 32 5.24 -29.02 -11.90
C LEU A 32 4.08 -28.26 -11.21
N LEU A 33 3.40 -27.36 -11.93
CA LEU A 33 2.20 -26.69 -11.43
C LEU A 33 1.12 -27.69 -11.05
N HIS A 34 0.82 -28.67 -11.91
CA HIS A 34 -0.23 -29.67 -11.63
C HIS A 34 0.08 -30.50 -10.38
N ARG A 35 1.35 -30.89 -10.18
CA ARG A 35 1.77 -31.59 -8.97
C ARG A 35 1.64 -30.72 -7.72
N LEU A 36 2.02 -29.44 -7.82
CA LEU A 36 1.84 -28.45 -6.75
C LEU A 36 0.38 -28.28 -6.35
N VAL A 37 -0.50 -28.15 -7.35
CA VAL A 37 -1.94 -28.02 -7.14
C VAL A 37 -2.49 -29.29 -6.50
N ALA A 38 -2.12 -30.47 -7.00
CA ALA A 38 -2.57 -31.76 -6.45
C ALA A 38 -2.09 -32.01 -5.00
N ALA A 39 -0.96 -31.42 -4.59
CA ALA A 39 -0.45 -31.54 -3.23
C ALA A 39 -1.20 -30.66 -2.21
N ARG A 40 -2.12 -29.78 -2.66
CA ARG A 40 -2.91 -28.90 -1.79
C ARG A 40 -4.31 -29.49 -1.55
N PRO A 41 -4.82 -29.48 -0.31
CA PRO A 41 -6.16 -30.00 0.02
C PRO A 41 -7.28 -29.43 -0.86
N ASP A 42 -7.24 -28.11 -1.13
CA ASP A 42 -8.24 -27.40 -1.94
C ASP A 42 -7.70 -26.99 -3.33
N GLY A 43 -6.66 -27.68 -3.81
CA GLY A 43 -6.01 -27.37 -5.07
C GLY A 43 -6.90 -27.66 -6.28
N GLN A 44 -7.10 -26.67 -7.14
CA GLN A 44 -7.86 -26.81 -8.39
C GLN A 44 -7.01 -26.39 -9.59
N VAL A 45 -6.98 -27.24 -10.61
CA VAL A 45 -6.34 -26.90 -11.88
C VAL A 45 -7.19 -25.85 -12.60
N ARG A 46 -6.55 -24.78 -13.05
CA ARG A 46 -7.21 -23.64 -13.71
C ARG A 46 -6.58 -23.38 -15.07
N PRO A 47 -7.34 -23.40 -16.17
CA PRO A 47 -6.82 -23.07 -17.50
C PRO A 47 -6.17 -21.68 -17.56
N GLU A 48 -6.71 -20.70 -16.84
CA GLU A 48 -6.17 -19.33 -16.70
C GLU A 48 -4.75 -19.37 -16.13
N GLN A 49 -4.52 -20.20 -15.11
CA GLN A 49 -3.23 -20.35 -14.46
C GLN A 49 -2.21 -21.03 -15.38
N GLU A 50 -2.61 -22.05 -16.13
CA GLU A 50 -1.76 -22.68 -17.15
C GLU A 50 -1.38 -21.71 -18.27
N ARG A 51 -2.33 -20.91 -18.75
CA ARG A 51 -2.04 -19.85 -19.74
C ARG A 51 -0.99 -18.89 -19.22
N MET A 52 -1.09 -18.48 -17.94
CA MET A 52 -0.07 -17.64 -17.29
C MET A 52 1.29 -18.34 -17.24
N VAL A 53 1.35 -19.61 -16.82
CA VAL A 53 2.61 -20.37 -16.75
C VAL A 53 3.30 -20.42 -18.10
N ARG A 54 2.56 -20.76 -19.16
CA ARG A 54 3.09 -20.84 -20.53
C ARG A 54 3.57 -19.48 -21.04
N ALA A 55 2.83 -18.40 -20.75
CA ALA A 55 3.23 -17.06 -21.14
C ALA A 55 4.55 -16.65 -20.46
N VAL A 56 4.70 -16.91 -19.16
CA VAL A 56 5.93 -16.61 -18.42
C VAL A 56 7.10 -17.44 -18.95
N GLU A 57 6.91 -18.75 -19.13
CA GLU A 57 7.95 -19.64 -19.69
C GLU A 57 8.44 -19.13 -21.06
N GLU A 58 7.51 -18.73 -21.92
CA GLU A 58 7.81 -18.24 -23.26
C GLU A 58 8.57 -16.90 -23.24
N ALA A 59 8.15 -15.96 -22.38
CA ALA A 59 8.83 -14.68 -22.20
C ALA A 59 10.26 -14.86 -21.69
N LEU A 60 10.47 -15.74 -20.70
CA LEU A 60 11.79 -16.07 -20.18
C LEU A 60 12.67 -16.73 -21.25
N ARG A 61 12.10 -17.63 -22.06
CA ARG A 61 12.79 -18.30 -23.16
C ARG A 61 13.25 -17.32 -24.25
N ARG A 62 12.41 -16.35 -24.59
CA ARG A 62 12.71 -15.30 -25.60
C ARG A 62 13.45 -14.08 -25.03
N SER A 63 13.69 -14.02 -23.71
CA SER A 63 14.27 -12.85 -23.03
C SER A 63 13.51 -11.55 -23.30
N ARG A 64 12.17 -11.64 -23.32
CA ARG A 64 11.22 -10.54 -23.54
C ARG A 64 10.52 -10.19 -22.23
N HIS A 65 10.20 -8.91 -22.03
CA HIS A 65 9.36 -8.50 -20.91
C HIS A 65 7.93 -9.03 -21.09
N LEU A 66 7.23 -9.29 -20.00
CA LEU A 66 5.87 -9.79 -20.01
C LEU A 66 4.97 -9.01 -19.05
N LEU A 67 3.82 -8.60 -19.55
CA LEU A 67 2.70 -8.07 -18.77
C LEU A 67 1.60 -9.13 -18.70
N VAL A 68 1.17 -9.50 -17.50
CA VAL A 68 0.10 -10.48 -17.28
C VAL A 68 -1.02 -9.88 -16.44
N GLN A 69 -2.17 -9.61 -17.07
CA GLN A 69 -3.40 -9.39 -16.31
C GLN A 69 -3.98 -10.75 -15.91
N ALA A 70 -4.19 -10.96 -14.62
CA ALA A 70 -4.71 -12.19 -14.06
C ALA A 70 -5.69 -11.89 -12.92
N GLY A 71 -6.98 -12.16 -13.16
CA GLY A 71 -8.06 -11.85 -12.24
C GLY A 71 -7.88 -12.51 -10.86
N THR A 72 -8.60 -11.97 -9.87
CA THR A 72 -8.62 -12.56 -8.52
C THR A 72 -8.92 -14.05 -8.58
N GLY A 73 -8.26 -14.84 -7.73
CA GLY A 73 -8.43 -16.28 -7.72
C GLY A 73 -7.72 -17.03 -8.85
N THR A 74 -7.05 -16.39 -9.81
CA THR A 74 -6.31 -17.13 -10.87
C THR A 74 -5.15 -17.98 -10.31
N GLY A 75 -4.68 -17.72 -9.09
CA GLY A 75 -3.48 -18.36 -8.55
C GLY A 75 -2.19 -17.75 -9.14
N LYS A 76 -2.19 -16.41 -9.32
CA LYS A 76 -1.09 -15.60 -9.87
C LYS A 76 0.28 -15.99 -9.35
N THR A 77 0.38 -16.13 -8.02
CA THR A 77 1.62 -16.43 -7.31
C THR A 77 2.32 -17.66 -7.87
N LEU A 78 1.64 -18.81 -7.93
CA LEU A 78 2.21 -20.01 -8.56
C LEU A 78 2.38 -19.84 -10.07
N GLY A 79 1.48 -19.09 -10.72
CA GLY A 79 1.53 -18.82 -12.16
C GLY A 79 2.82 -18.12 -12.62
N TYR A 80 3.43 -17.27 -11.80
CA TYR A 80 4.76 -16.70 -12.10
C TYR A 80 5.92 -17.43 -11.41
N LEU A 81 5.73 -17.98 -10.20
CA LEU A 81 6.82 -18.62 -9.45
C LEU A 81 7.30 -19.89 -10.13
N VAL A 82 6.37 -20.77 -10.51
CA VAL A 82 6.68 -22.09 -11.06
C VAL A 82 7.52 -21.99 -12.34
N PRO A 83 7.09 -21.26 -13.39
CA PRO A 83 7.90 -21.11 -14.61
C PRO A 83 9.20 -20.32 -14.37
N ALA A 84 9.22 -19.34 -13.47
CA ALA A 84 10.44 -18.58 -13.17
C ALA A 84 11.51 -19.46 -12.51
N VAL A 85 11.12 -20.34 -11.58
CA VAL A 85 12.01 -21.31 -10.95
C VAL A 85 12.42 -22.40 -11.96
N ALA A 86 11.47 -22.94 -12.72
CA ALA A 86 11.72 -24.00 -13.70
C ALA A 86 12.65 -23.56 -14.85
N ALA A 87 12.64 -22.28 -15.22
CA ALA A 87 13.51 -21.74 -16.26
C ALA A 87 15.02 -21.86 -15.94
N GLY A 88 15.36 -21.97 -14.66
CA GLY A 88 16.73 -22.01 -14.16
C GLY A 88 17.39 -20.63 -14.22
N GLY A 89 17.63 -20.03 -13.06
CA GLY A 89 18.18 -18.68 -12.91
C GLY A 89 17.83 -18.11 -11.55
N ARG A 90 18.41 -16.97 -11.20
CA ARG A 90 18.11 -16.30 -9.92
C ARG A 90 16.95 -15.32 -10.11
N VAL A 91 15.92 -15.46 -9.27
CA VAL A 91 14.64 -14.75 -9.41
C VAL A 91 14.44 -13.80 -8.23
N VAL A 92 14.08 -12.56 -8.52
CA VAL A 92 13.58 -11.61 -7.52
C VAL A 92 12.08 -11.45 -7.72
N VAL A 93 11.31 -11.68 -6.67
CA VAL A 93 9.87 -11.43 -6.62
C VAL A 93 9.62 -10.22 -5.74
N SER A 94 9.02 -9.20 -6.33
CA SER A 94 8.64 -7.97 -5.65
C SER A 94 7.14 -7.95 -5.44
N THR A 95 6.70 -7.92 -4.19
CA THR A 95 5.29 -7.80 -3.81
C THR A 95 4.95 -6.37 -3.36
N ALA A 96 3.67 -6.00 -3.46
CA ALA A 96 3.19 -4.73 -2.92
C ALA A 96 3.14 -4.73 -1.37
N THR A 97 2.79 -5.86 -0.75
CA THR A 97 2.63 -5.96 0.71
C THR A 97 3.62 -6.94 1.33
N LYS A 98 4.00 -6.68 2.59
CA LYS A 98 4.89 -7.57 3.37
C LYS A 98 4.20 -8.89 3.68
N GLN A 99 2.90 -8.85 3.97
CA GLN A 99 2.08 -10.02 4.30
C GLN A 99 2.04 -11.00 3.12
N LEU A 100 1.90 -10.51 1.88
CA LEU A 100 1.95 -11.38 0.70
C LEU A 100 3.33 -12.03 0.56
N GLY A 101 4.41 -11.28 0.79
CA GLY A 101 5.76 -11.82 0.74
C GLY A 101 6.03 -12.90 1.80
N GLU A 102 5.50 -12.71 3.01
CA GLU A 102 5.56 -13.70 4.10
C GLU A 102 4.81 -14.98 3.72
N ARG A 103 3.60 -14.88 3.14
CA ARG A 103 2.85 -16.05 2.66
C ARG A 103 3.62 -16.84 1.60
N ILE A 104 4.21 -16.15 0.62
CA ILE A 104 4.99 -16.80 -0.44
C ILE A 104 6.15 -17.62 0.15
N VAL A 105 6.87 -17.07 1.13
CA VAL A 105 8.03 -17.73 1.75
C VAL A 105 7.62 -18.77 2.79
N GLY A 106 6.48 -18.60 3.48
CA GLY A 106 6.00 -19.49 4.51
C GLY A 106 5.20 -20.70 4.00
N GLU A 107 4.57 -20.59 2.83
CA GLU A 107 3.65 -21.62 2.31
C GLU A 107 3.97 -22.04 0.87
N ASP A 108 4.11 -21.09 -0.06
CA ASP A 108 4.22 -21.41 -1.49
C ASP A 108 5.60 -21.98 -1.88
N LEU A 109 6.69 -21.34 -1.44
CA LEU A 109 8.07 -21.73 -1.75
C LEU A 109 8.54 -23.03 -1.06
N PRO A 110 8.22 -23.30 0.22
CA PRO A 110 8.55 -24.58 0.85
C PRO A 110 7.98 -25.77 0.07
N LEU A 111 6.69 -25.70 -0.28
CA LEU A 111 6.03 -26.75 -1.05
C LEU A 111 6.69 -26.97 -2.42
N LEU A 112 7.07 -25.88 -3.10
CA LEU A 112 7.78 -25.94 -4.37
C LEU A 112 9.19 -26.55 -4.23
N ALA A 113 9.91 -26.20 -3.17
CA ALA A 113 11.23 -26.75 -2.87
C ALA A 113 11.19 -28.25 -2.57
N ASP A 114 10.20 -28.69 -1.78
CA ASP A 114 10.00 -30.10 -1.43
C ASP A 114 9.68 -30.93 -2.68
N LEU A 115 8.80 -30.44 -3.55
CA LEU A 115 8.44 -31.12 -4.80
C LEU A 115 9.60 -31.20 -5.80
N LEU A 116 10.39 -30.13 -5.94
CA LEU A 116 11.59 -30.17 -6.76
C LEU A 116 12.59 -31.21 -6.23
N SER A 117 12.78 -31.25 -4.91
CA SER A 117 13.67 -32.23 -4.27
C SER A 117 13.18 -33.67 -4.47
N ALA A 118 11.88 -33.92 -4.29
CA ALA A 118 11.27 -35.25 -4.48
C ALA A 118 11.33 -35.75 -5.94
N THR A 119 11.46 -34.83 -6.90
CA THR A 119 11.51 -35.16 -8.33
C THR A 119 12.94 -35.24 -8.89
N GLY A 120 13.95 -35.19 -8.01
CA GLY A 120 15.38 -35.20 -8.40
C GLY A 120 15.86 -33.87 -8.99
N GLY A 121 15.08 -32.81 -8.84
CA GLY A 121 15.45 -31.45 -9.22
C GLY A 121 16.47 -30.83 -8.25
N PRO A 122 17.01 -29.65 -8.60
CA PRO A 122 17.95 -28.94 -7.72
C PRO A 122 17.25 -28.49 -6.43
N GLN A 123 18.01 -28.51 -5.33
CA GLN A 123 17.54 -27.93 -4.07
C GLN A 123 17.32 -26.42 -4.26
N LEU A 124 16.07 -25.99 -4.08
CA LEU A 124 15.67 -24.60 -4.22
C LEU A 124 15.93 -23.84 -2.92
N SER A 125 16.82 -22.85 -2.95
CA SER A 125 17.03 -21.93 -1.84
C SER A 125 16.22 -20.64 -2.01
N TYR A 126 15.63 -20.14 -0.93
CA TYR A 126 14.82 -18.92 -0.98
C TYR A 126 14.97 -18.08 0.28
N ALA A 127 14.68 -16.77 0.18
CA ALA A 127 14.79 -15.84 1.28
C ALA A 127 13.78 -14.68 1.19
N LEU A 128 13.32 -14.19 2.34
CA LEU A 128 12.53 -12.97 2.48
C LEU A 128 13.46 -11.80 2.86
N LEU A 129 13.45 -10.72 2.07
CA LEU A 129 14.16 -9.48 2.40
C LEU A 129 13.18 -8.34 2.65
N LYS A 130 13.22 -7.79 3.87
CA LYS A 130 12.48 -6.58 4.25
C LYS A 130 13.44 -5.38 4.40
N GLY A 131 12.89 -4.17 4.45
CA GLY A 131 13.66 -2.98 4.81
C GLY A 131 14.16 -3.05 6.26
N ARG A 132 15.30 -2.38 6.57
CA ARG A 132 15.96 -2.41 7.90
C ARG A 132 15.04 -2.10 9.08
N GLN A 133 14.07 -1.21 8.88
CA GLN A 133 13.08 -0.83 9.88
C GLN A 133 12.11 -1.96 10.27
N ASN A 134 12.18 -3.11 9.61
CA ASN A 134 11.40 -4.31 9.96
C ASN A 134 12.23 -5.33 10.73
N TYR A 135 13.45 -4.99 11.09
CA TYR A 135 14.30 -5.81 11.94
C TYR A 135 14.67 -5.04 13.21
N LEU A 136 14.75 -5.78 14.31
CA LEU A 136 15.29 -5.27 15.56
C LEU A 136 16.76 -4.88 15.39
N CYS A 137 17.13 -3.70 15.87
CA CYS A 137 18.49 -3.19 15.83
C CYS A 137 19.18 -3.49 17.17
N ARG A 138 20.13 -4.43 17.15
CA ARG A 138 20.95 -4.78 18.33
C ARG A 138 21.66 -3.57 18.95
N LEU A 139 22.11 -2.63 18.12
CA LEU A 139 22.72 -1.39 18.60
C LEU A 139 21.71 -0.54 19.39
N ARG A 140 20.49 -0.34 18.89
CA ARG A 140 19.44 0.42 19.60
C ARG A 140 19.07 -0.21 20.94
N VAL A 141 18.93 -1.53 20.97
CA VAL A 141 18.64 -2.25 22.22
C VAL A 141 19.77 -2.09 23.24
N ALA A 142 21.03 -2.17 22.79
CA ALA A 142 22.19 -1.93 23.66
C ALA A 142 22.30 -0.46 24.12
N GLU A 143 21.83 0.50 23.31
CA GLU A 143 21.73 1.90 23.70
C GLU A 143 20.72 2.11 24.84
N ILE A 144 19.53 1.53 24.72
CA ILE A 144 18.46 1.63 25.73
C ILE A 144 18.92 1.01 27.06
N ALA A 145 19.45 -0.20 27.02
CA ALA A 145 19.90 -0.92 28.23
C ALA A 145 21.06 -0.21 28.96
N GLU A 146 21.84 0.64 28.28
CA GLU A 146 22.85 1.47 28.94
C GLU A 146 22.24 2.69 29.62
N LEU A 147 21.26 3.34 28.99
CA LEU A 147 20.57 4.48 29.56
C LEU A 147 19.84 4.07 30.85
N GLU A 148 19.15 2.93 30.85
CA GLU A 148 18.49 2.37 32.04
C GLU A 148 19.50 2.16 33.18
N ARG A 149 20.66 1.54 32.91
CA ARG A 149 21.72 1.34 33.91
C ARG A 149 22.31 2.65 34.43
N ALA A 150 22.44 3.66 33.58
CA ALA A 150 22.95 4.97 33.99
C ALA A 150 21.95 5.72 34.89
N GLU A 151 20.65 5.62 34.58
CA GLU A 151 19.58 6.18 35.42
C GLU A 151 19.50 5.49 36.79
N GLU A 152 19.65 4.15 36.83
CA GLU A 152 19.70 3.38 38.08
C GLU A 152 20.93 3.73 38.94
N ALA A 153 22.08 3.99 38.31
CA ALA A 153 23.33 4.29 39.01
C ALA A 153 23.42 5.73 39.57
N ALA A 154 22.64 6.67 39.03
CA ALA A 154 22.65 8.07 39.49
C ALA A 154 21.26 8.74 39.37
N PRO A 155 20.31 8.46 40.28
CA PRO A 155 18.96 9.01 40.22
C PRO A 155 18.86 10.54 40.38
N ALA A 156 19.92 11.22 40.84
CA ALA A 156 19.83 12.60 41.35
C ALA A 156 20.99 13.56 41.00
N ALA A 157 21.98 13.17 40.19
CA ALA A 157 23.07 14.09 39.86
C ALA A 157 23.63 13.83 38.46
N LEU A 158 23.53 14.85 37.59
CA LEU A 158 23.95 14.95 36.18
C LEU A 158 22.78 14.86 35.19
N PHE A 159 22.10 15.99 34.97
CA PHE A 159 21.77 16.63 33.69
C PHE A 159 20.59 17.60 33.89
N ASP A 160 20.89 18.90 34.12
CA ASP A 160 19.94 20.04 34.01
C ASP A 160 19.59 20.36 32.54
N VAL A 161 19.43 19.32 31.73
CA VAL A 161 18.82 19.42 30.41
C VAL A 161 17.82 18.29 30.36
N PRO A 162 16.51 18.55 30.18
CA PRO A 162 15.56 17.48 29.96
C PRO A 162 16.10 16.63 28.81
N ALA A 163 16.38 15.34 29.03
CA ALA A 163 16.11 14.38 27.97
C ALA A 163 14.71 14.76 27.49
N PRO A 164 14.51 15.10 26.19
CA PRO A 164 13.30 15.78 25.78
C PRO A 164 12.13 15.03 26.38
N ALA A 165 11.35 15.71 27.23
CA ALA A 165 10.20 15.13 27.92
C ALA A 165 9.18 14.53 26.92
N ALA A 166 9.39 14.75 25.62
CA ALA A 166 8.74 14.13 24.48
C ALA A 166 9.19 12.69 24.13
N SER A 167 10.07 12.03 24.89
CA SER A 167 10.61 10.70 24.50
C SER A 167 10.65 9.62 25.58
N ARG A 168 10.16 9.88 26.81
CA ARG A 168 9.81 8.75 27.68
C ARG A 168 8.48 8.18 27.20
N PRO A 169 8.46 6.94 26.67
CA PRO A 169 7.20 6.34 26.30
C PRO A 169 6.34 6.26 27.57
N SER A 170 5.10 6.74 27.51
CA SER A 170 4.15 6.66 28.62
C SER A 170 3.02 5.70 28.25
N GLY A 171 2.40 5.09 29.27
CA GLY A 171 1.30 4.15 29.07
C GLY A 171 1.67 2.97 28.17
N GLN A 172 0.96 2.83 27.04
CA GLN A 172 1.06 1.69 26.14
C GLN A 172 2.43 1.58 25.43
N ASP A 173 3.11 2.71 25.18
CA ASP A 173 4.40 2.71 24.51
C ASP A 173 5.50 2.09 25.40
N ALA A 174 5.46 2.35 26.72
CA ALA A 174 6.45 1.81 27.67
C ALA A 174 6.25 0.30 27.85
N ALA A 175 5.00 -0.13 28.03
CA ALA A 175 4.66 -1.54 28.13
C ALA A 175 5.04 -2.30 26.84
N GLY A 176 4.82 -1.68 25.66
CA GLY A 176 5.26 -2.21 24.37
C GLY A 176 6.78 -2.35 24.28
N LEU A 177 7.52 -1.31 24.68
CA LEU A 177 8.98 -1.32 24.67
C LEU A 177 9.55 -2.41 25.59
N ALA A 178 9.05 -2.55 26.82
CA ALA A 178 9.51 -3.58 27.75
C ALA A 178 9.35 -4.99 27.17
N ARG A 179 8.20 -5.30 26.54
CA ARG A 179 7.99 -6.57 25.84
C ARG A 179 8.97 -6.78 24.69
N LEU A 180 9.26 -5.73 23.92
CA LEU A 180 10.23 -5.79 22.81
C LEU A 180 11.66 -6.04 23.31
N LEU A 181 12.08 -5.40 24.40
CA LEU A 181 13.40 -5.61 25.00
C LEU A 181 13.55 -7.04 25.56
N GLU A 182 12.49 -7.59 26.15
CA GLU A 182 12.48 -8.99 26.57
C GLU A 182 12.59 -9.94 25.37
N TRP A 183 11.77 -9.72 24.33
CA TRP A 183 11.80 -10.51 23.10
C TRP A 183 13.15 -10.42 22.38
N ALA A 184 13.82 -9.26 22.42
CA ALA A 184 15.15 -9.07 21.84
C ALA A 184 16.18 -10.08 22.37
N ARG A 185 16.04 -10.56 23.61
CA ARG A 185 16.93 -11.58 24.20
C ARG A 185 16.73 -12.99 23.62
N ARG A 186 15.56 -13.26 23.03
CA ARG A 186 15.10 -14.60 22.63
C ARG A 186 15.01 -14.79 21.12
N THR A 187 14.80 -13.70 20.38
CA THR A 187 14.54 -13.76 18.94
C THR A 187 15.75 -14.20 18.13
N SER A 188 15.52 -15.08 17.15
CA SER A 188 16.52 -15.61 16.23
C SER A 188 16.55 -14.89 14.87
N THR A 189 15.43 -14.26 14.49
CA THR A 189 15.26 -13.54 13.22
C THR A 189 15.25 -12.03 13.41
N GLY A 190 14.85 -11.55 14.59
CA GLY A 190 14.62 -10.14 14.87
C GLY A 190 13.54 -9.50 14.01
N ASP A 191 12.70 -10.30 13.33
CA ASP A 191 11.67 -9.82 12.41
C ASP A 191 10.49 -9.21 13.18
N ARG A 192 10.07 -8.02 12.75
CA ARG A 192 8.90 -7.32 13.29
C ARG A 192 7.63 -8.16 13.27
N SER A 193 7.42 -9.01 12.26
CA SER A 193 6.20 -9.83 12.17
C SER A 193 6.08 -10.87 13.28
N GLU A 194 7.21 -11.27 13.88
CA GLU A 194 7.29 -12.21 15.00
C GLU A 194 7.34 -11.51 16.37
N ALA A 195 7.40 -10.17 16.37
CA ALA A 195 7.53 -9.38 17.57
C ALA A 195 6.21 -9.33 18.37
N PRO A 196 6.28 -9.23 19.71
CA PRO A 196 5.09 -9.02 20.53
C PRO A 196 4.36 -7.73 20.12
N ALA A 197 3.04 -7.70 20.31
CA ALA A 197 2.23 -6.53 20.00
C ALA A 197 2.81 -5.28 20.66
N ALA A 198 3.11 -4.27 19.85
CA ALA A 198 3.69 -3.00 20.27
C ALA A 198 3.22 -1.89 19.34
N THR A 199 3.22 -0.65 19.84
CA THR A 199 2.91 0.53 19.03
C THR A 199 4.04 0.81 18.04
N GLU A 200 3.75 1.56 16.98
CA GLU A 200 4.78 2.03 16.03
C GLU A 200 5.90 2.82 16.74
N ARG A 201 5.54 3.63 17.75
CA ARG A 201 6.50 4.42 18.54
C ARG A 201 7.41 3.53 19.38
N ALA A 202 6.88 2.48 19.98
CA ALA A 202 7.70 1.51 20.71
C ALA A 202 8.66 0.76 19.76
N TRP A 203 8.17 0.31 18.60
CA TRP A 203 9.01 -0.36 17.61
C TRP A 203 10.11 0.55 17.02
N ALA A 204 9.81 1.82 16.78
CA ALA A 204 10.76 2.80 16.26
C ALA A 204 11.96 3.03 17.21
N GLN A 205 11.81 2.76 18.51
CA GLN A 205 12.90 2.87 19.49
C GLN A 205 13.90 1.73 19.40
N VAL A 206 13.46 0.51 19.03
CA VAL A 206 14.32 -0.68 18.94
C VAL A 206 14.75 -1.04 17.52
N SER A 207 14.42 -0.21 16.52
CA SER A 207 14.73 -0.43 15.11
C SER A 207 15.42 0.79 14.48
N THR A 208 15.88 0.64 13.23
CA THR A 208 16.48 1.74 12.47
C THR A 208 16.23 1.56 10.99
N ASP A 209 16.17 2.64 10.24
CA ASP A 209 16.07 2.63 8.78
C ASP A 209 17.47 2.59 8.12
N ALA A 210 17.52 2.79 6.80
CA ALA A 210 18.78 2.82 6.06
C ALA A 210 19.62 4.05 6.41
N ALA A 211 18.99 5.21 6.60
CA ALA A 211 19.67 6.49 6.85
C ALA A 211 20.26 6.59 8.27
N GLY A 212 19.59 6.02 9.28
CA GLY A 212 20.04 6.01 10.67
C GLY A 212 21.05 4.91 11.00
N CYS A 213 21.26 3.95 10.10
CA CYS A 213 22.14 2.82 10.37
C CYS A 213 23.58 3.07 9.93
N VAL A 214 24.49 2.88 10.88
CA VAL A 214 25.96 3.07 10.79
C VAL A 214 26.67 2.14 9.77
N GLY A 215 25.98 1.10 9.28
CA GLY A 215 26.52 0.13 8.33
C GLY A 215 27.33 -1.01 8.96
N ALA A 216 27.38 -2.15 8.25
CA ALA A 216 28.00 -3.38 8.73
C ALA A 216 29.53 -3.30 8.90
N ALA A 217 30.20 -2.43 8.12
CA ALA A 217 31.65 -2.24 8.22
C ALA A 217 32.09 -1.61 9.56
N VAL A 218 31.14 -1.02 10.30
CA VAL A 218 31.40 -0.16 11.46
C VAL A 218 30.66 -0.71 12.67
N CYS A 219 29.39 -1.11 12.51
CA CYS A 219 28.53 -1.57 13.60
C CYS A 219 29.19 -2.69 14.43
N PRO A 220 29.29 -2.57 15.77
CA PRO A 220 29.89 -3.60 16.61
C PRO A 220 29.05 -4.87 16.63
N PHE A 221 27.75 -4.75 16.35
CA PHE A 221 26.80 -5.85 16.25
C PHE A 221 26.64 -6.37 14.83
N ALA A 222 27.52 -6.05 13.87
CA ALA A 222 27.35 -6.43 12.46
C ALA A 222 27.17 -7.94 12.26
N ARG A 223 27.89 -8.78 13.02
CA ARG A 223 27.80 -10.25 12.95
C ARG A 223 26.46 -10.78 13.49
N GLU A 224 25.90 -10.11 14.47
CA GLU A 224 24.62 -10.46 15.11
C GLU A 224 23.44 -9.65 14.54
N CYS A 225 23.68 -8.84 13.50
CA CYS A 225 22.69 -7.96 12.93
C CYS A 225 21.70 -8.75 12.08
N PHE A 226 20.45 -8.78 12.54
CA PHE A 226 19.35 -9.45 11.85
C PHE A 226 19.16 -8.98 10.40
N ALA A 227 19.21 -7.67 10.16
CA ALA A 227 19.08 -7.12 8.82
C ALA A 227 20.24 -7.54 7.89
N GLU A 228 21.48 -7.62 8.39
CA GLU A 228 22.62 -8.06 7.58
C GLU A 228 22.60 -9.57 7.32
N ARG A 229 22.15 -10.38 8.29
CA ARG A 229 21.90 -11.82 8.08
C ARG A 229 20.83 -12.05 7.02
N ALA A 230 19.71 -11.32 7.08
CA ALA A 230 18.66 -11.40 6.06
C ALA A 230 19.18 -11.01 4.66
N ARG A 231 19.99 -9.94 4.57
CA ARG A 231 20.64 -9.52 3.31
C ARG A 231 21.62 -10.56 2.78
N ALA A 232 22.42 -11.17 3.64
CA ALA A 232 23.35 -12.22 3.26
C ALA A 232 22.60 -13.44 2.71
N ALA A 233 21.55 -13.89 3.40
CA ALA A 233 20.69 -14.98 2.94
C ALA A 233 20.03 -14.65 1.59
N ALA A 234 19.50 -13.43 1.44
CA ALA A 234 18.91 -12.96 0.18
C ALA A 234 19.92 -13.03 -0.97
N ARG A 235 21.16 -12.54 -0.79
CA ARG A 235 22.20 -12.54 -1.83
C ARG A 235 22.60 -13.92 -2.33
N SER A 236 22.46 -14.98 -1.53
CA SER A 236 22.80 -16.35 -1.91
C SER A 236 21.61 -17.19 -2.38
N ALA A 237 20.37 -16.74 -2.15
CA ALA A 237 19.17 -17.50 -2.46
C ALA A 237 18.85 -17.52 -3.97
N ASP A 238 18.32 -18.63 -4.47
CA ASP A 238 17.84 -18.76 -5.87
C ASP A 238 16.58 -17.91 -6.10
N VAL A 239 15.71 -17.79 -5.09
CA VAL A 239 14.52 -16.92 -5.11
C VAL A 239 14.55 -15.93 -3.94
N VAL A 240 14.49 -14.64 -4.23
CA VAL A 240 14.35 -13.59 -3.20
C VAL A 240 12.98 -12.95 -3.30
N VAL A 241 12.22 -13.01 -2.21
CA VAL A 241 10.95 -12.29 -2.09
C VAL A 241 11.20 -10.98 -1.33
N THR A 242 10.77 -9.87 -1.88
CA THR A 242 10.92 -8.54 -1.29
C THR A 242 9.79 -7.60 -1.74
N ASN A 243 9.90 -6.30 -1.49
CA ASN A 243 8.89 -5.32 -1.92
C ASN A 243 9.43 -4.32 -2.96
N HIS A 244 8.51 -3.60 -3.61
CA HIS A 244 8.85 -2.65 -4.68
C HIS A 244 9.84 -1.57 -4.23
N ALA A 245 9.75 -1.11 -2.98
CA ALA A 245 10.66 -0.11 -2.44
C ALA A 245 12.10 -0.64 -2.29
N GLN A 246 12.27 -1.91 -1.90
CA GLN A 246 13.60 -2.54 -1.84
C GLN A 246 14.17 -2.80 -3.24
N VAL A 247 13.34 -3.21 -4.21
CA VAL A 247 13.77 -3.31 -5.62
C VAL A 247 14.19 -1.96 -6.17
N ALA A 248 13.41 -0.91 -5.91
CA ALA A 248 13.77 0.45 -6.33
C ALA A 248 15.11 0.90 -5.75
N GLN A 249 15.38 0.59 -4.48
CA GLN A 249 16.67 0.87 -3.84
C GLN A 249 17.80 0.03 -4.45
N ASP A 250 17.57 -1.26 -4.70
CA ASP A 250 18.54 -2.17 -5.33
C ASP A 250 18.96 -1.68 -6.72
N LEU A 251 17.98 -1.33 -7.56
CA LEU A 251 18.17 -0.90 -8.95
C LEU A 251 19.02 0.38 -9.09
N ARG A 252 19.02 1.26 -8.09
CA ARG A 252 19.82 2.50 -8.09
C ARG A 252 21.06 2.43 -7.22
N SER A 253 21.22 1.38 -6.41
CA SER A 253 22.32 1.30 -5.47
C SER A 253 23.61 0.95 -6.20
N PRO A 254 24.72 1.68 -5.97
CA PRO A 254 26.03 1.28 -6.48
C PRO A 254 26.53 -0.05 -5.87
N ALA A 255 25.95 -0.44 -4.73
CA ALA A 255 26.14 -1.74 -4.10
C ALA A 255 24.77 -2.44 -3.97
N PRO A 256 24.36 -3.24 -4.97
CA PRO A 256 23.04 -3.88 -5.01
C PRO A 256 22.75 -4.71 -3.76
N LEU A 257 21.54 -4.56 -3.23
CA LEU A 257 21.05 -5.26 -2.05
C LEU A 257 20.79 -6.74 -2.33
N LEU A 258 20.27 -7.02 -3.53
CA LEU A 258 19.76 -8.31 -3.96
C LEU A 258 20.81 -9.14 -4.71
N GLY A 259 22.00 -8.61 -5.00
CA GLY A 259 23.01 -9.29 -5.83
C GLY A 259 22.58 -9.42 -7.30
N SER A 260 23.25 -10.27 -8.08
CA SER A 260 22.89 -10.50 -9.49
C SER A 260 21.70 -11.44 -9.64
N TYR A 261 20.72 -11.07 -10.45
CA TYR A 261 19.55 -11.90 -10.77
C TYR A 261 19.15 -11.73 -12.24
N ASP A 262 18.50 -12.74 -12.79
CA ASP A 262 18.15 -12.83 -14.22
C ASP A 262 16.72 -12.36 -14.49
N VAL A 263 15.83 -12.57 -13.52
CA VAL A 263 14.38 -12.31 -13.64
C VAL A 263 13.90 -11.45 -12.49
N LEU A 264 13.21 -10.36 -12.82
CA LEU A 264 12.41 -9.58 -11.88
C LEU A 264 10.93 -9.87 -12.10
N VAL A 265 10.24 -10.32 -11.07
CA VAL A 265 8.79 -10.41 -11.03
C VAL A 265 8.25 -9.23 -10.23
N LEU A 266 7.36 -8.44 -10.82
CA LEU A 266 6.60 -7.39 -10.15
C LEU A 266 5.15 -7.85 -9.97
N ASP A 267 4.80 -8.30 -8.76
CA ASP A 267 3.43 -8.63 -8.40
C ASP A 267 2.69 -7.36 -7.96
N GLU A 268 1.41 -7.25 -8.30
CA GLU A 268 0.63 -6.03 -8.16
C GLU A 268 1.28 -4.80 -8.82
N ALA A 269 1.72 -4.99 -10.07
CA ALA A 269 2.51 -4.00 -10.80
C ALA A 269 1.85 -2.63 -11.01
N HIS A 270 0.55 -2.48 -10.70
CA HIS A 270 -0.11 -1.18 -10.68
C HIS A 270 0.43 -0.22 -9.59
N GLU A 271 0.97 -0.75 -8.47
CA GLU A 271 1.57 0.03 -7.37
C GLU A 271 3.04 0.44 -7.62
N VAL A 272 3.68 -0.18 -8.62
CA VAL A 272 5.13 -0.02 -8.87
C VAL A 272 5.48 1.44 -9.10
N GLU A 273 4.71 2.14 -9.92
CA GLU A 273 5.00 3.54 -10.25
C GLU A 273 5.03 4.44 -8.99
N ALA A 274 4.03 4.30 -8.12
CA ALA A 274 3.95 5.08 -6.88
C ALA A 274 5.10 4.71 -5.93
N SER A 275 5.42 3.42 -5.82
CA SER A 275 6.51 2.93 -4.98
C SER A 275 7.88 3.44 -5.43
N LEU A 276 8.17 3.37 -6.75
CA LEU A 276 9.42 3.86 -7.33
C LEU A 276 9.54 5.38 -7.20
N SER A 277 8.45 6.11 -7.45
CA SER A 277 8.42 7.58 -7.30
C SER A 277 8.81 8.01 -5.89
N THR A 278 8.29 7.31 -4.89
CA THR A 278 8.59 7.55 -3.48
C THR A 278 10.03 7.14 -3.15
N ALA A 279 10.45 5.95 -3.57
CA ALA A 279 11.78 5.41 -3.25
C ALA A 279 12.93 6.15 -3.93
N TRP A 280 12.69 6.74 -5.10
CA TRP A 280 13.68 7.51 -5.85
C TRP A 280 13.62 9.01 -5.59
N GLY A 281 12.56 9.47 -4.94
CA GLY A 281 12.39 10.83 -4.48
C GLY A 281 13.18 11.16 -3.22
N SER A 282 12.93 12.35 -2.68
CA SER A 282 13.49 12.86 -1.43
C SER A 282 12.43 13.68 -0.70
N ALA A 283 12.51 13.68 0.63
CA ALA A 283 11.65 14.49 1.48
C ALA A 283 12.50 15.23 2.52
N VAL A 284 12.18 16.50 2.74
CA VAL A 284 12.84 17.39 3.70
C VAL A 284 11.79 17.95 4.63
N GLU A 285 11.86 17.54 5.90
CA GLU A 285 11.11 18.16 7.00
C GLU A 285 12.13 18.95 7.85
N PRO A 286 12.15 20.29 7.78
CA PRO A 286 13.22 21.08 8.40
C PRO A 286 13.35 20.83 9.91
N ALA A 287 12.24 20.67 10.62
CA ALA A 287 12.23 20.40 12.06
C ALA A 287 12.89 19.05 12.41
N ALA A 288 12.62 17.99 11.63
CA ALA A 288 13.26 16.70 11.83
C ALA A 288 14.77 16.77 11.59
N LEU A 289 15.21 17.49 10.55
CA LEU A 289 16.62 17.68 10.25
C LEU A 289 17.33 18.50 11.33
N ALA A 290 16.69 19.55 11.87
CA ALA A 290 17.26 20.38 12.94
C ALA A 290 17.47 19.55 14.22
N ARG A 291 16.48 18.73 14.59
CA ARG A 291 16.60 17.76 15.69
C ARG A 291 17.75 16.77 15.46
N ALA A 292 17.85 16.22 14.26
CA ALA A 292 18.92 15.28 13.90
C ALA A 292 20.31 15.93 13.99
N ALA A 293 20.47 17.16 13.50
CA ALA A 293 21.72 17.92 13.59
C ALA A 293 22.14 18.20 15.05
N ALA A 294 21.18 18.59 15.90
CA ALA A 294 21.42 18.82 17.32
C ALA A 294 21.85 17.54 18.06
N LEU A 295 21.23 16.40 17.74
CA LEU A 295 21.60 15.09 18.28
C LEU A 295 23.00 14.65 17.80
N ALA A 296 23.30 14.85 16.52
CA ALA A 296 24.61 14.57 15.93
C ALA A 296 25.72 15.40 16.59
N ALA A 297 25.46 16.67 16.89
CA ALA A 297 26.41 17.56 17.54
C ALA A 297 26.89 17.07 18.93
N ARG A 298 26.05 16.29 19.63
CA ARG A 298 26.41 15.69 20.93
C ARG A 298 27.48 14.60 20.80
N ARG A 299 27.65 14.04 19.60
CA ARG A 299 28.64 12.99 19.32
C ARG A 299 29.98 13.57 18.87
N LEU A 300 30.09 14.88 18.66
CA LEU A 300 31.35 15.51 18.23
C LEU A 300 32.43 15.43 19.31
N PRO A 301 33.70 15.22 18.93
CA PRO A 301 34.81 15.18 19.88
C PRO A 301 35.05 16.54 20.57
N ARG A 302 35.89 16.52 21.60
CA ARG A 302 36.46 17.75 22.19
C ARG A 302 37.60 18.25 21.29
N GLY A 303 37.84 19.56 21.26
CA GLY A 303 38.87 20.19 20.40
C GLY A 303 38.30 21.07 19.28
N GLN A 304 39.20 21.67 18.49
CA GLN A 304 38.84 22.70 17.48
C GLN A 304 37.89 22.18 16.40
N ARG A 305 38.13 20.98 15.85
CA ARG A 305 37.23 20.36 14.86
C ARG A 305 35.84 20.09 15.43
N GLY A 306 35.76 19.57 16.65
CA GLY A 306 34.48 19.37 17.33
C GLY A 306 33.77 20.69 17.64
N ALA A 307 34.51 21.76 17.93
CA ALA A 307 33.94 23.10 18.09
C ALA A 307 33.35 23.62 16.78
N ALA A 308 34.09 23.52 15.66
CA ALA A 308 33.61 23.87 14.33
C ALA A 308 32.39 23.04 13.91
N GLY A 309 32.38 21.74 14.21
CA GLY A 309 31.20 20.89 13.97
C GLY A 309 29.98 21.31 14.80
N ARG A 310 30.17 21.70 16.06
CA ARG A 310 29.07 22.18 16.93
C ARG A 310 28.54 23.52 16.42
N GLU A 311 29.41 24.39 15.96
CA GLU A 311 29.03 25.64 15.29
C GLU A 311 28.25 25.35 14.01
N ALA A 312 28.73 24.45 13.15
CA ALA A 312 28.03 24.03 11.94
C ALA A 312 26.65 23.45 12.25
N ALA A 313 26.51 22.63 13.29
CA ALA A 313 25.22 22.10 13.71
C ALA A 313 24.26 23.18 14.22
N ARG A 314 24.75 24.15 15.02
CA ARG A 314 23.92 25.29 15.47
C ARG A 314 23.49 26.16 14.31
N ALA A 315 24.39 26.48 13.38
CA ALA A 315 24.09 27.24 12.18
C ALA A 315 23.08 26.50 11.29
N ALA A 316 23.27 25.20 11.06
CA ALA A 316 22.30 24.37 10.35
C ALA A 316 20.92 24.38 11.02
N GLY A 317 20.86 24.28 12.34
CA GLY A 317 19.61 24.39 13.11
C GLY A 317 18.90 25.72 12.87
N ALA A 318 19.63 26.83 12.96
CA ALA A 318 19.09 28.17 12.69
C ALA A 318 18.59 28.33 11.24
N ASP A 319 19.38 27.84 10.26
CA ASP A 319 19.00 27.85 8.84
C ASP A 319 17.72 27.02 8.59
N LEU A 320 17.60 25.85 9.23
CA LEU A 320 16.44 24.97 9.11
C LEU A 320 15.19 25.53 9.80
N GLU A 321 15.33 26.21 10.93
CA GLU A 321 14.23 26.92 11.58
C GLU A 321 13.77 28.12 10.74
N ALA A 322 14.71 28.88 10.17
CA ALA A 322 14.40 29.95 9.23
C ALA A 322 13.72 29.40 7.97
N LEU A 323 14.17 28.26 7.46
CA LEU A 323 13.55 27.55 6.33
C LEU A 323 12.12 27.13 6.68
N ALA A 324 11.89 26.57 7.87
CA ALA A 324 10.54 26.19 8.31
C ALA A 324 9.59 27.38 8.34
N ARG A 325 10.06 28.54 8.84
CA ARG A 325 9.27 29.79 8.82
C ARG A 325 8.99 30.27 7.40
N ALA A 326 10.03 30.35 6.56
CA ALA A 326 9.89 30.79 5.17
C ALA A 326 8.95 29.89 4.36
N LEU A 327 8.94 28.58 4.63
CA LEU A 327 8.01 27.64 4.01
C LEU A 327 6.59 27.75 4.57
N GLY A 328 6.42 28.21 5.81
CA GLY A 328 5.11 28.47 6.40
C GLY A 328 4.34 29.59 5.69
N ASP A 329 5.04 30.49 5.01
CA ASP A 329 4.46 31.56 4.20
C ASP A 329 4.21 31.14 2.73
N VAL A 330 4.56 29.91 2.36
CA VAL A 330 4.38 29.38 1.00
C VAL A 330 3.16 28.47 0.98
N GLU A 331 2.24 28.73 0.06
CA GLU A 331 1.07 27.87 -0.15
C GLU A 331 1.50 26.44 -0.52
N PRO A 332 0.97 25.41 0.16
CA PRO A 332 1.21 24.01 -0.20
C PRO A 332 0.80 23.72 -1.65
N GLY A 333 1.59 22.91 -2.34
CA GLY A 333 1.36 22.57 -3.75
C GLY A 333 2.64 22.50 -4.57
N LEU A 334 2.48 22.48 -5.89
CA LEU A 334 3.59 22.37 -6.84
C LEU A 334 4.52 23.59 -6.74
N LEU A 335 5.83 23.35 -6.72
CA LEU A 335 6.87 24.39 -6.65
C LEU A 335 7.84 24.30 -7.85
N PRO A 336 7.44 24.81 -9.03
CA PRO A 336 8.29 24.80 -10.23
C PRO A 336 9.61 25.54 -10.01
N ALA A 337 9.58 26.64 -9.26
CA ALA A 337 10.75 27.38 -8.82
C ALA A 337 10.71 27.56 -7.29
N LEU A 338 11.89 27.61 -6.66
CA LEU A 338 11.99 27.98 -5.24
C LEU A 338 12.01 29.50 -5.13
N PRO A 339 11.27 30.09 -4.18
CA PRO A 339 11.52 31.46 -3.76
C PRO A 339 13.00 31.63 -3.39
N ALA A 340 13.63 32.74 -3.81
CA ALA A 340 15.06 32.98 -3.55
C ALA A 340 15.45 32.78 -2.07
N PRO A 341 14.70 33.30 -1.08
CA PRO A 341 15.02 33.07 0.33
C PRO A 341 15.02 31.59 0.73
N VAL A 342 14.10 30.80 0.19
CA VAL A 342 14.00 29.35 0.44
C VAL A 342 15.19 28.62 -0.19
N ALA A 343 15.56 28.98 -1.43
CA ALA A 343 16.71 28.41 -2.11
C ALA A 343 18.03 28.71 -1.37
N ASP A 344 18.21 29.94 -0.90
CA ASP A 344 19.40 30.36 -0.15
C ASP A 344 19.52 29.60 1.17
N LEU A 345 18.42 29.48 1.92
CA LEU A 345 18.36 28.74 3.18
C LEU A 345 18.61 27.25 3.01
N LEU A 346 18.00 26.62 1.99
CA LEU A 346 18.28 25.23 1.63
C LEU A 346 19.77 25.02 1.32
N GLY A 347 20.36 25.92 0.54
CA GLY A 347 21.77 25.87 0.18
C GLY A 347 22.71 26.05 1.37
N ALA A 348 22.39 26.99 2.26
CA ALA A 348 23.12 27.21 3.51
C ALA A 348 23.04 25.98 4.41
N ALA A 349 21.84 25.49 4.71
CA ALA A 349 21.62 24.31 5.53
C ALA A 349 22.34 23.07 4.98
N ALA A 350 22.28 22.84 3.65
CA ALA A 350 22.96 21.71 3.00
C ALA A 350 24.49 21.78 3.21
N ARG A 351 25.11 22.95 3.01
CA ARG A 351 26.54 23.14 3.25
C ARG A 351 26.91 22.94 4.72
N ARG A 352 26.12 23.46 5.66
CA ARG A 352 26.37 23.33 7.10
C ARG A 352 26.22 21.88 7.60
N LEU A 353 25.23 21.14 7.09
CA LEU A 353 25.07 19.72 7.38
C LEU A 353 26.20 18.87 6.77
N GLY A 354 26.67 19.22 5.56
CA GLY A 354 27.87 18.60 4.97
C GLY A 354 29.14 18.85 5.80
N ALA A 355 29.31 20.07 6.32
CA ALA A 355 30.41 20.40 7.23
C ALA A 355 30.31 19.64 8.56
N LEU A 356 29.10 19.50 9.12
CA LEU A 356 28.84 18.68 10.30
C LEU A 356 29.20 17.21 10.05
N ALA A 357 28.76 16.64 8.92
CA ALA A 357 29.09 15.27 8.52
C ALA A 357 30.62 15.09 8.45
N SER A 358 31.31 15.99 7.76
CA SER A 358 32.78 15.96 7.62
C SER A 358 33.49 16.04 8.99
N ALA A 359 32.99 16.86 9.91
CA ALA A 359 33.54 16.98 11.27
C ALA A 359 33.34 15.70 12.11
N LEU A 360 32.32 14.90 11.80
CA LEU A 360 32.03 13.63 12.48
C LEU A 360 32.85 12.45 11.91
N GLU A 361 33.24 12.47 10.63
CA GLU A 361 34.01 11.39 9.99
C GLU A 361 35.50 11.39 10.31
N ALA A 362 36.06 12.54 10.69
CA ALA A 362 37.50 12.80 10.61
C ALA A 362 38.39 12.16 11.72
N GLU A 363 37.90 11.21 12.51
CA GLU A 363 38.71 10.46 13.48
C GLU A 363 38.65 8.94 13.23
N ALA A 364 39.82 8.35 12.95
CA ALA A 364 40.00 6.90 13.08
C ALA A 364 39.98 6.53 14.58
N PRO A 365 39.35 5.41 14.96
CA PRO A 365 39.39 4.95 16.35
C PRO A 365 40.84 4.68 16.79
N ALA A 366 41.19 5.10 18.00
CA ALA A 366 42.42 4.65 18.65
C ALA A 366 42.33 3.12 18.87
N PRO A 367 43.41 2.34 18.62
CA PRO A 367 43.40 0.92 18.94
C PRO A 367 43.12 0.71 20.43
N GLY A 368 42.04 0.00 20.76
CA GLY A 368 41.70 -0.36 22.14
C GLY A 368 40.77 0.60 22.92
N GLY A 369 40.25 1.67 22.32
CA GLY A 369 39.34 2.62 23.00
C GLY A 369 37.97 2.82 22.32
N ALA A 370 36.89 2.51 23.05
CA ALA A 370 35.48 2.87 22.79
C ALA A 370 34.94 2.73 21.34
N ALA A 371 34.95 1.50 20.80
CA ALA A 371 34.36 1.16 19.49
C ALA A 371 32.93 1.72 19.29
N ARG A 372 32.12 1.80 20.36
CA ARG A 372 30.76 2.33 20.33
C ARG A 372 30.67 3.83 20.00
N ALA A 373 31.47 4.69 20.62
CA ALA A 373 31.43 6.12 20.35
C ALA A 373 31.84 6.44 18.90
N ALA A 374 32.78 5.68 18.35
CA ALA A 374 33.16 5.77 16.93
C ALA A 374 32.00 5.38 16.00
N VAL A 375 31.27 4.33 16.33
CA VAL A 375 30.10 3.86 15.58
C VAL A 375 28.99 4.90 15.58
N GLU A 376 28.64 5.41 16.76
CA GLU A 376 27.65 6.45 16.95
C GLU A 376 27.98 7.73 16.17
N ARG A 377 29.25 8.16 16.20
CA ARG A 377 29.73 9.29 15.40
C ARG A 377 29.56 9.07 13.91
N ARG A 378 29.90 7.88 13.41
CA ARG A 378 29.77 7.58 11.99
C ARG A 378 28.32 7.47 11.53
N GLY A 379 27.42 6.99 12.38
CA GLY A 379 25.98 7.03 12.12
C GLY A 379 25.45 8.45 12.05
N ALA A 380 25.88 9.30 13.00
CA ALA A 380 25.56 10.72 12.99
C ALA A 380 26.12 11.42 11.72
N ALA A 381 27.33 11.05 11.28
CA ALA A 381 27.93 11.56 10.05
C ALA A 381 27.10 11.18 8.81
N ALA A 382 26.77 9.89 8.67
CA ALA A 382 25.97 9.38 7.56
C ALA A 382 24.58 10.03 7.52
N SER A 383 23.95 10.22 8.68
CA SER A 383 22.66 10.91 8.79
C SER A 383 22.76 12.39 8.37
N ALA A 384 23.79 13.11 8.83
CA ALA A 384 24.03 14.49 8.43
C ALA A 384 24.34 14.62 6.92
N ALA A 385 25.12 13.68 6.36
CA ALA A 385 25.40 13.62 4.93
C ALA A 385 24.13 13.33 4.10
N ALA A 386 23.30 12.39 4.55
CA ALA A 386 22.02 12.08 3.90
C ALA A 386 21.07 13.28 3.94
N ALA A 387 21.01 14.01 5.06
CA ALA A 387 20.24 15.24 5.19
C ALA A 387 20.74 16.34 4.23
N ALA A 388 22.05 16.53 4.12
CA ALA A 388 22.65 17.46 3.17
C ALA A 388 22.33 17.07 1.71
N ALA A 389 22.42 15.79 1.37
CA ALA A 389 22.08 15.27 0.05
C ALA A 389 20.59 15.47 -0.29
N ALA A 390 19.69 15.25 0.68
CA ALA A 390 18.25 15.49 0.50
C ALA A 390 17.95 16.96 0.21
N LEU A 391 18.56 17.90 0.95
CA LEU A 391 18.45 19.34 0.68
C LEU A 391 19.01 19.70 -0.70
N GLY A 392 20.15 19.11 -1.08
CA GLY A 392 20.75 19.27 -2.40
C GLY A 392 19.85 18.77 -3.53
N ALA A 393 19.19 17.63 -3.34
CA ALA A 393 18.22 17.09 -4.29
C ALA A 393 17.01 18.02 -4.48
N VAL A 394 16.54 18.68 -3.41
CA VAL A 394 15.47 19.69 -3.50
C VAL A 394 15.90 20.93 -4.29
N LEU A 395 17.17 21.32 -4.17
CA LEU A 395 17.73 22.47 -4.91
C LEU A 395 17.93 22.16 -6.40
N ALA A 396 18.44 20.97 -6.72
CA ALA A 396 18.91 20.60 -8.06
C ALA A 396 17.81 20.07 -9.00
N VAL A 397 16.53 20.19 -8.65
CA VAL A 397 15.42 19.67 -9.47
C VAL A 397 15.39 20.35 -10.85
N GLY A 398 15.65 19.56 -11.88
CA GLY A 398 15.55 19.94 -13.29
C GLY A 398 14.19 19.61 -13.92
N CYS A 399 14.15 19.47 -15.25
CA CYS A 399 12.93 19.19 -16.02
C CYS A 399 12.32 17.81 -15.74
N ASP A 400 13.13 16.84 -15.32
CA ASP A 400 12.71 15.44 -15.13
C ASP A 400 12.26 15.14 -13.70
N GLY A 401 12.26 16.16 -12.84
CA GLY A 401 11.85 16.07 -11.45
C GLY A 401 10.68 16.99 -11.14
N VAL A 402 9.89 16.58 -10.17
CA VAL A 402 8.76 17.36 -9.64
C VAL A 402 9.06 17.70 -8.20
N ARG A 403 8.95 18.99 -7.87
CA ARG A 403 9.11 19.51 -6.50
C ARG A 403 7.80 20.09 -6.01
N TRP A 404 7.46 19.82 -4.76
CA TRP A 404 6.25 20.37 -4.15
C TRP A 404 6.37 20.48 -2.64
N LEU A 405 5.49 21.28 -2.04
CA LEU A 405 5.35 21.48 -0.61
C LEU A 405 4.05 20.83 -0.12
N GLU A 406 4.13 20.09 0.98
CA GLU A 406 2.98 19.54 1.69
C GLU A 406 3.00 19.96 3.15
N THR A 407 1.84 19.89 3.80
CA THR A 407 1.71 20.02 5.25
C THR A 407 1.73 18.64 5.89
N GLY A 408 2.68 18.41 6.79
CA GLY A 408 2.80 17.21 7.60
C GLY A 408 1.65 17.06 8.60
N PRO A 409 1.52 15.89 9.26
CA PRO A 409 0.43 15.62 10.20
C PRO A 409 0.37 16.56 11.42
N ASP A 410 1.51 17.13 11.80
CA ASP A 410 1.67 18.10 12.89
C ASP A 410 1.60 19.56 12.43
N GLY A 411 1.26 19.80 11.15
CA GLY A 411 1.24 21.12 10.55
C GLY A 411 2.60 21.59 10.01
N SER A 412 3.67 20.80 10.15
CA SER A 412 5.01 21.19 9.70
C SER A 412 5.14 21.16 8.17
N PRO A 413 5.94 22.05 7.56
CA PRO A 413 6.17 22.03 6.12
C PRO A 413 7.08 20.86 5.72
N VAL A 414 6.72 20.15 4.66
CA VAL A 414 7.49 19.05 4.08
C VAL A 414 7.73 19.33 2.60
N LEU A 415 9.00 19.57 2.24
CA LEU A 415 9.40 19.68 0.84
C LEU A 415 9.65 18.28 0.26
N ARG A 416 9.07 18.00 -0.89
CA ARG A 416 9.22 16.73 -1.59
C ARG A 416 9.77 16.93 -2.98
N VAL A 417 10.53 15.94 -3.42
CA VAL A 417 10.97 15.76 -4.79
C VAL A 417 10.73 14.33 -5.21
N ALA A 418 10.27 14.12 -6.44
CA ALA A 418 10.16 12.81 -7.06
C ALA A 418 10.42 12.93 -8.56
N PRO A 419 10.88 11.86 -9.23
CA PRO A 419 10.96 11.84 -10.68
C PRO A 419 9.57 12.02 -11.30
N LEU A 420 9.50 12.82 -12.38
CA LEU A 420 8.27 13.02 -13.15
C LEU A 420 7.81 11.68 -13.76
N GLU A 421 8.74 10.98 -14.41
CA GLU A 421 8.55 9.66 -14.99
C GLU A 421 9.51 8.64 -14.35
N VAL A 422 8.99 7.46 -14.03
CA VAL A 422 9.80 6.36 -13.47
C VAL A 422 10.14 5.30 -14.51
N GLY A 423 9.37 5.21 -15.59
CA GLY A 423 9.53 4.19 -16.62
C GLY A 423 10.92 4.14 -17.24
N PRO A 424 11.43 5.26 -17.81
CA PRO A 424 12.78 5.29 -18.39
C PRO A 424 13.87 4.90 -17.38
N LEU A 425 13.76 5.37 -16.13
CA LEU A 425 14.69 5.02 -15.05
C LEU A 425 14.63 3.53 -14.69
N LEU A 426 13.43 2.94 -14.68
CA LEU A 426 13.23 1.51 -14.42
C LEU A 426 13.88 0.66 -15.51
N VAL A 427 13.58 0.93 -16.77
CA VAL A 427 14.09 0.12 -17.89
C VAL A 427 15.61 0.24 -18.02
N GLN A 428 16.16 1.44 -17.82
CA GLN A 428 17.60 1.63 -17.76
C GLN A 428 18.25 0.83 -16.63
N ALA A 429 17.65 0.81 -15.44
CA ALA A 429 18.20 0.07 -14.30
C ALA A 429 18.01 -1.46 -14.42
N LEU A 430 16.96 -1.92 -15.11
CA LEU A 430 16.73 -3.32 -15.41
C LEU A 430 17.85 -3.89 -16.30
N GLY A 431 18.32 -3.12 -17.28
CA GLY A 431 19.35 -3.54 -18.22
C GLY A 431 18.98 -4.83 -18.96
N GLU A 432 19.79 -5.88 -18.78
CA GLU A 432 19.60 -7.15 -19.49
C GLU A 432 18.59 -8.12 -18.84
N ARG A 433 18.00 -7.74 -17.70
CA ARG A 433 17.12 -8.62 -16.91
C ARG A 433 15.75 -8.75 -17.57
N THR A 434 15.15 -9.93 -17.49
CA THR A 434 13.77 -10.13 -17.93
C THR A 434 12.80 -9.66 -16.84
N LEU A 435 11.74 -8.95 -17.25
CA LEU A 435 10.70 -8.43 -16.36
C LEU A 435 9.42 -9.20 -16.60
N VAL A 436 8.80 -9.70 -15.54
CA VAL A 436 7.44 -10.24 -15.54
C VAL A 436 6.61 -9.40 -14.59
N ALA A 437 5.68 -8.60 -15.09
CA ALA A 437 4.79 -7.79 -14.28
C ALA A 437 3.37 -8.37 -14.32
N THR A 438 2.77 -8.57 -13.16
CA THR A 438 1.42 -9.13 -13.05
C THR A 438 0.55 -8.31 -12.11
N SER A 439 -0.75 -8.23 -12.40
CA SER A 439 -1.76 -7.73 -11.47
C SER A 439 -3.15 -8.19 -11.90
N ALA A 440 -4.15 -8.02 -11.03
CA ALA A 440 -5.54 -8.20 -11.41
C ALA A 440 -6.01 -7.19 -12.46
N THR A 441 -5.39 -6.01 -12.51
CA THR A 441 -5.90 -4.84 -13.24
C THR A 441 -4.77 -4.05 -13.90
N LEU A 442 -4.14 -4.63 -14.93
CA LEU A 442 -3.08 -3.97 -15.71
C LEU A 442 -3.61 -3.26 -16.96
N SER A 443 -4.58 -3.86 -17.63
CA SER A 443 -5.20 -3.28 -18.81
C SER A 443 -6.26 -2.26 -18.41
N VAL A 444 -6.41 -1.22 -19.21
CA VAL A 444 -7.49 -0.24 -19.09
C VAL A 444 -8.33 -0.35 -20.35
N ALA A 445 -9.61 -0.71 -20.19
CA ALA A 445 -10.51 -1.00 -21.31
C ALA A 445 -9.91 -1.98 -22.35
N GLY A 446 -9.19 -3.00 -21.89
CA GLY A 446 -8.59 -4.05 -22.72
C GLY A 446 -7.25 -3.70 -23.38
N SER A 447 -6.75 -2.46 -23.24
CA SER A 447 -5.40 -2.08 -23.73
C SER A 447 -4.36 -2.12 -22.60
N PHE A 448 -3.17 -2.65 -22.91
CA PHE A 448 -1.98 -2.61 -22.05
C PHE A 448 -1.08 -1.39 -22.33
N ASP A 449 -1.38 -0.56 -23.33
CA ASP A 449 -0.56 0.59 -23.69
C ASP A 449 -0.30 1.54 -22.51
N PRO A 450 -1.29 1.85 -21.64
CA PRO A 450 -1.06 2.73 -20.49
C PRO A 450 -0.01 2.19 -19.53
N VAL A 451 0.01 0.88 -19.26
CA VAL A 451 1.02 0.28 -18.35
C VAL A 451 2.38 0.13 -19.03
N VAL A 452 2.42 -0.15 -20.34
CA VAL A 452 3.67 -0.15 -21.13
C VAL A 452 4.34 1.22 -21.06
N GLN A 453 3.58 2.30 -21.23
CA GLN A 453 4.07 3.67 -21.13
C GLN A 453 4.52 4.01 -19.70
N ARG A 454 3.69 3.75 -18.69
CA ARG A 454 4.00 4.03 -17.28
C ARG A 454 5.26 3.34 -16.78
N LEU A 455 5.48 2.09 -17.20
CA LEU A 455 6.69 1.32 -16.87
C LEU A 455 7.86 1.58 -17.82
N GLY A 456 7.66 2.41 -18.85
CA GLY A 456 8.71 2.80 -19.82
C GLY A 456 9.18 1.67 -20.71
N LEU A 457 8.42 0.58 -20.87
CA LEU A 457 8.88 -0.64 -21.55
C LEU A 457 9.07 -0.46 -23.07
N ALA A 458 8.57 0.63 -23.63
CA ALA A 458 8.82 1.04 -25.02
C ALA A 458 10.00 2.04 -25.15
N ALA A 459 10.59 2.49 -24.05
CA ALA A 459 11.66 3.48 -24.08
C ALA A 459 12.98 2.86 -24.57
N PRO A 460 13.78 3.57 -25.39
CA PRO A 460 15.10 3.11 -25.77
C PRO A 460 16.00 2.98 -24.55
N LEU A 461 16.88 1.99 -24.58
CA LEU A 461 17.92 1.80 -23.57
C LEU A 461 19.13 2.64 -23.92
N THR A 462 19.85 3.16 -22.93
CA THR A 462 21.15 3.81 -23.17
C THR A 462 22.26 2.83 -22.83
N GLY A 463 23.12 2.54 -23.81
CA GLY A 463 24.27 1.68 -23.61
C GLY A 463 25.33 2.28 -22.68
N GLU A 464 26.27 1.45 -22.22
CA GLU A 464 27.42 1.92 -21.42
C GLU A 464 28.31 2.91 -22.20
N ASP A 465 28.34 2.73 -23.52
CA ASP A 465 28.93 3.60 -24.54
C ASP A 465 28.16 4.92 -24.77
N GLY A 466 26.97 5.06 -24.17
CA GLY A 466 26.10 6.24 -24.36
C GLY A 466 25.21 6.15 -25.60
N GLU A 467 25.35 5.10 -26.41
CA GLU A 467 24.58 4.93 -27.64
C GLU A 467 23.18 4.35 -27.35
N PRO A 468 22.14 4.80 -28.08
CA PRO A 468 20.80 4.28 -27.92
C PRO A 468 20.69 2.85 -28.42
N ARG A 469 20.00 2.00 -27.66
CA ARG A 469 19.71 0.61 -27.98
C ARG A 469 18.20 0.44 -28.07
N PRO A 470 17.72 -0.44 -28.97
CA PRO A 470 16.28 -0.67 -29.11
C PRO A 470 15.70 -1.20 -27.79
N PRO A 471 14.43 -0.88 -27.49
CA PRO A 471 13.75 -1.46 -26.34
C PRO A 471 13.71 -2.98 -26.47
N ARG A 472 13.73 -3.67 -25.34
CA ARG A 472 13.41 -5.09 -25.32
C ARG A 472 11.96 -5.29 -25.73
N GLY A 473 11.70 -6.41 -26.39
CA GLY A 473 10.34 -6.80 -26.73
C GLY A 473 9.46 -6.98 -25.50
N VAL A 474 8.22 -6.52 -25.59
CA VAL A 474 7.20 -6.67 -24.55
C VAL A 474 6.06 -7.52 -25.10
N ASP A 475 5.71 -8.57 -24.38
CA ASP A 475 4.50 -9.34 -24.61
C ASP A 475 3.46 -8.98 -23.53
N ALA A 476 2.18 -9.04 -23.87
CA ALA A 476 1.09 -8.78 -22.94
C ALA A 476 -0.03 -9.80 -23.12
N VAL A 477 -0.60 -10.28 -22.02
CA VAL A 477 -1.70 -11.23 -22.02
C VAL A 477 -2.66 -10.95 -20.87
N ASP A 478 -3.95 -10.96 -21.17
CA ASP A 478 -5.01 -11.11 -20.16
C ASP A 478 -5.39 -12.58 -20.10
N VAL A 479 -5.07 -13.25 -18.99
CA VAL A 479 -5.44 -14.65 -18.79
C VAL A 479 -6.86 -14.80 -18.27
N GLY A 480 -7.55 -13.71 -17.93
CA GLY A 480 -8.92 -13.71 -17.44
C GLY A 480 -9.05 -14.03 -15.95
N SER A 481 -10.24 -14.49 -15.57
CA SER A 481 -10.63 -14.88 -14.21
C SER A 481 -11.27 -16.26 -14.27
N PRO A 482 -11.05 -17.14 -13.28
CA PRO A 482 -11.72 -18.44 -13.22
C PRO A 482 -13.22 -18.33 -12.86
N PHE A 483 -13.67 -17.14 -12.46
CA PHE A 483 -15.04 -16.88 -11.99
C PHE A 483 -15.94 -16.29 -13.09
N ASP A 484 -17.23 -16.65 -13.03
CA ASP A 484 -18.28 -16.18 -13.94
C ASP A 484 -18.97 -14.94 -13.35
N HIS A 485 -18.34 -13.77 -13.51
CA HIS A 485 -18.83 -12.52 -12.92
C HIS A 485 -20.22 -12.10 -13.40
N ASP A 486 -20.65 -12.45 -14.62
CA ASP A 486 -21.99 -12.10 -15.14
C ASP A 486 -23.08 -12.84 -14.36
N ARG A 487 -22.81 -14.08 -13.95
CA ARG A 487 -23.72 -14.89 -13.13
C ARG A 487 -23.54 -14.69 -11.64
N GLN A 488 -22.36 -14.25 -11.21
CA GLN A 488 -22.03 -14.14 -9.79
C GLN A 488 -22.31 -12.77 -9.19
N ALA A 489 -22.16 -11.69 -9.96
CA ALA A 489 -22.18 -10.35 -9.42
C ALA A 489 -23.02 -9.39 -10.27
N MET A 490 -23.72 -8.49 -9.58
CA MET A 490 -24.46 -7.38 -10.18
C MET A 490 -23.70 -6.08 -9.95
N LEU A 491 -23.61 -5.24 -10.98
CA LEU A 491 -23.11 -3.88 -10.86
C LEU A 491 -24.29 -2.92 -10.72
N TYR A 492 -24.46 -2.33 -9.54
CA TYR A 492 -25.43 -1.26 -9.32
C TYR A 492 -24.78 0.10 -9.55
N VAL A 493 -25.39 0.91 -10.42
CA VAL A 493 -25.02 2.32 -10.61
C VAL A 493 -26.29 3.15 -10.62
N PRO A 494 -26.39 4.19 -9.76
CA PRO A 494 -27.63 4.93 -9.60
C PRO A 494 -28.06 5.63 -10.90
N PRO A 495 -29.33 6.01 -11.01
CA PRO A 495 -29.87 6.71 -12.17
C PRO A 495 -29.23 8.09 -12.38
N ALA A 496 -29.37 8.63 -13.60
CA ALA A 496 -28.75 9.91 -13.97
C ALA A 496 -29.23 11.11 -13.12
N HIS A 497 -30.39 11.01 -12.48
CA HIS A 497 -30.93 12.03 -11.58
C HIS A 497 -30.38 11.95 -10.15
N PHE A 498 -29.59 10.92 -9.82
CA PHE A 498 -28.88 10.85 -8.56
C PHE A 498 -27.88 12.01 -8.46
N PRO A 499 -27.73 12.70 -7.32
CA PRO A 499 -26.87 13.88 -7.24
C PRO A 499 -25.41 13.53 -7.55
N ALA A 500 -24.73 14.33 -8.37
CA ALA A 500 -23.32 14.10 -8.67
C ALA A 500 -22.39 14.50 -7.50
N PRO A 501 -21.24 13.81 -7.30
CA PRO A 501 -20.24 14.15 -6.26
C PRO A 501 -19.41 15.41 -6.56
N ALA A 502 -19.85 16.26 -7.48
CA ALA A 502 -19.14 17.43 -7.97
C ALA A 502 -20.10 18.58 -8.27
N GLY A 503 -19.56 19.81 -8.33
CA GLY A 503 -20.35 21.01 -8.63
C GLY A 503 -21.41 21.32 -7.56
N ALA A 504 -22.52 21.92 -8.00
CA ALA A 504 -23.61 22.37 -7.13
C ALA A 504 -24.33 21.22 -6.38
N GLU A 505 -24.22 19.98 -6.86
CA GLU A 505 -24.90 18.82 -6.28
C GLU A 505 -24.12 18.13 -5.18
N ARG A 506 -22.84 18.47 -5.00
CA ARG A 506 -21.92 17.81 -4.05
C ARG A 506 -22.48 17.74 -2.64
N GLY A 507 -23.17 18.78 -2.17
CA GLY A 507 -23.78 18.80 -0.84
C GLY A 507 -24.92 17.79 -0.67
N ARG A 508 -25.72 17.55 -1.73
CA ARG A 508 -26.83 16.58 -1.70
C ARG A 508 -26.37 15.15 -1.92
N HIS A 509 -25.23 14.95 -2.58
CA HIS A 509 -24.67 13.64 -2.88
C HIS A 509 -24.38 12.82 -1.62
N GLY A 510 -23.83 13.44 -0.58
CA GLY A 510 -23.52 12.74 0.68
C GLY A 510 -24.75 12.09 1.32
N GLU A 511 -25.83 12.85 1.51
CA GLU A 511 -27.08 12.31 2.09
C GLU A 511 -27.70 11.23 1.18
N ALA A 512 -27.71 11.45 -0.14
CA ALA A 512 -28.22 10.45 -1.09
C ALA A 512 -27.42 9.13 -1.04
N VAL A 513 -26.09 9.22 -0.90
CA VAL A 513 -25.22 8.05 -0.70
C VAL A 513 -25.54 7.33 0.60
N LEU A 514 -25.81 8.05 1.70
CA LEU A 514 -26.16 7.44 2.98
C LEU A 514 -27.52 6.74 2.95
N ASP A 515 -28.51 7.32 2.25
CA ASP A 515 -29.82 6.71 2.06
C ASP A 515 -29.70 5.40 1.24
N GLU A 516 -28.97 5.42 0.13
CA GLU A 516 -28.67 4.22 -0.67
C GLU A 516 -27.90 3.17 0.13
N LEU A 517 -26.83 3.57 0.82
CA LEU A 517 -25.99 2.68 1.58
C LEU A 517 -26.77 2.00 2.71
N ALA A 518 -27.61 2.72 3.43
CA ALA A 518 -28.44 2.14 4.49
C ALA A 518 -29.43 1.08 3.93
N ALA A 519 -30.05 1.36 2.78
CA ALA A 519 -30.96 0.41 2.13
C ALA A 519 -30.23 -0.86 1.67
N LEU A 520 -29.06 -0.71 1.04
CA LEU A 520 -28.24 -1.84 0.59
C LEU A 520 -27.71 -2.68 1.76
N VAL A 521 -27.24 -2.04 2.84
CA VAL A 521 -26.76 -2.74 4.06
C VAL A 521 -27.91 -3.51 4.72
N ALA A 522 -29.10 -2.91 4.80
CA ALA A 522 -30.27 -3.58 5.35
C ALA A 522 -30.67 -4.81 4.51
N ALA A 523 -30.69 -4.67 3.18
CA ALA A 523 -31.02 -5.77 2.26
C ALA A 523 -29.98 -6.90 2.29
N ALA A 524 -28.69 -6.57 2.44
CA ALA A 524 -27.61 -7.53 2.61
C ALA A 524 -27.56 -8.14 4.02
N GLY A 525 -28.35 -7.62 4.97
CA GLY A 525 -28.37 -8.05 6.37
C GLY A 525 -27.00 -7.88 7.02
N GLY A 526 -26.32 -6.77 6.74
CA GLY A 526 -24.88 -6.64 6.97
C GLY A 526 -24.10 -7.07 5.74
N ARG A 527 -23.10 -7.93 5.90
CA ARG A 527 -22.26 -8.51 4.81
C ARG A 527 -21.73 -7.47 3.82
N THR A 528 -21.48 -6.26 4.31
CA THR A 528 -21.21 -5.11 3.45
C THR A 528 -19.83 -4.52 3.73
N LEU A 529 -19.06 -4.39 2.66
CA LEU A 529 -17.86 -3.56 2.65
C LEU A 529 -18.17 -2.21 2.01
N ALA A 530 -18.20 -1.15 2.81
CA ALA A 530 -18.41 0.22 2.35
C ALA A 530 -17.07 0.95 2.24
N LEU A 531 -16.65 1.24 1.01
CA LEU A 531 -15.40 1.88 0.67
C LEU A 531 -15.59 3.35 0.34
N PHE A 532 -14.82 4.20 1.01
CA PHE A 532 -14.88 5.64 0.87
C PHE A 532 -13.57 6.21 0.33
N THR A 533 -13.66 7.32 -0.40
CA THR A 533 -12.48 8.08 -0.84
C THR A 533 -11.73 8.82 0.28
N SER A 534 -12.33 8.98 1.47
CA SER A 534 -11.67 9.64 2.61
C SER A 534 -12.08 9.02 3.93
N ARG A 535 -11.18 9.06 4.92
CA ARG A 535 -11.46 8.57 6.27
C ARG A 535 -12.60 9.35 6.93
N ARG A 536 -12.65 10.66 6.71
CA ARG A 536 -13.72 11.53 7.23
C ARG A 536 -15.09 11.02 6.77
N ALA A 537 -15.24 10.73 5.47
CA ALA A 537 -16.48 10.20 4.91
C ALA A 537 -16.83 8.82 5.49
N ALA A 538 -15.86 7.92 5.67
CA ALA A 538 -16.10 6.61 6.28
C ALA A 538 -16.63 6.70 7.71
N VAL A 539 -16.03 7.58 8.54
CA VAL A 539 -16.45 7.81 9.93
C VAL A 539 -17.84 8.44 10.00
N GLU A 540 -18.09 9.47 9.18
CA GLU A 540 -19.38 10.16 9.11
C GLU A 540 -20.49 9.19 8.67
N ALA A 541 -20.25 8.39 7.64
CA ALA A 541 -21.19 7.40 7.15
C ALA A 541 -21.48 6.31 8.19
N ALA A 542 -20.45 5.80 8.87
CA ALA A 542 -20.62 4.79 9.90
C ALA A 542 -21.45 5.29 11.09
N ALA A 543 -21.20 6.51 11.56
CA ALA A 543 -21.98 7.12 12.64
C ALA A 543 -23.48 7.21 12.28
N ARG A 544 -23.78 7.57 11.02
CA ARG A 544 -25.15 7.64 10.52
C ARG A 544 -25.76 6.25 10.33
N LEU A 545 -25.01 5.30 9.77
CA LEU A 545 -25.44 3.91 9.58
C LEU A 545 -25.83 3.23 10.90
N ARG A 546 -25.03 3.41 11.96
CA ARG A 546 -25.33 2.86 13.31
C ARG A 546 -26.71 3.26 13.83
N SER A 547 -27.27 4.37 13.36
CA SER A 547 -28.63 4.83 13.74
C SER A 547 -29.75 4.30 12.84
N ARG A 548 -29.40 3.69 11.70
CA ARG A 548 -30.33 3.30 10.62
C ARG A 548 -30.39 1.79 10.38
N VAL A 549 -29.36 1.04 10.78
CA VAL A 549 -29.30 -0.41 10.58
C VAL A 549 -29.22 -1.12 11.93
N GLY A 550 -29.83 -2.29 12.03
CA GLY A 550 -29.77 -3.14 13.23
C GLY A 550 -28.52 -4.01 13.34
N THR A 551 -27.59 -3.84 12.40
CA THR A 551 -26.40 -4.67 12.24
C THR A 551 -25.12 -3.99 12.75
N PRO A 552 -24.09 -4.75 13.18
CA PRO A 552 -22.83 -4.18 13.63
C PRO A 552 -22.12 -3.36 12.55
N VAL A 553 -21.58 -2.19 12.92
CA VAL A 553 -20.82 -1.32 12.00
C VAL A 553 -19.41 -1.11 12.55
N LEU A 554 -18.43 -1.64 11.83
CA LEU A 554 -16.99 -1.54 12.08
C LEU A 554 -16.41 -0.37 11.27
N VAL A 555 -15.44 0.37 11.83
CA VAL A 555 -14.87 1.55 11.17
C VAL A 555 -13.36 1.54 11.21
N GLN A 556 -12.73 1.88 10.07
CA GLN A 556 -11.29 2.06 10.00
C GLN A 556 -10.77 3.06 11.04
N GLY A 557 -9.86 2.57 11.88
CA GLY A 557 -9.17 3.34 12.90
C GLY A 557 -9.76 3.27 14.30
N GLU A 558 -10.85 2.52 14.51
CA GLU A 558 -11.32 2.13 15.85
C GLU A 558 -10.52 0.96 16.42
N ALA A 559 -9.91 0.13 15.57
CA ALA A 559 -9.00 -0.94 15.93
C ALA A 559 -7.91 -1.14 14.85
N PRO A 560 -6.85 -1.91 15.12
CA PRO A 560 -5.86 -2.28 14.10
C PRO A 560 -6.53 -2.93 12.88
N ALA A 561 -5.99 -2.68 11.69
CA ALA A 561 -6.61 -3.12 10.44
C ALA A 561 -6.89 -4.63 10.39
N SER A 562 -5.91 -5.45 10.82
CA SER A 562 -6.05 -6.91 10.88
C SER A 562 -7.17 -7.36 11.84
N ALA A 563 -7.36 -6.66 12.95
CA ALA A 563 -8.41 -6.96 13.91
C ALA A 563 -9.80 -6.63 13.35
N LEU A 564 -9.95 -5.48 12.65
CA LEU A 564 -11.20 -5.10 11.99
C LEU A 564 -11.57 -6.07 10.87
N VAL A 565 -10.59 -6.48 10.05
CA VAL A 565 -10.80 -7.46 8.98
C VAL A 565 -11.23 -8.81 9.55
N ARG A 566 -10.57 -9.27 10.62
CA ARG A 566 -10.94 -10.52 11.28
C ARG A 566 -12.35 -10.45 11.87
N ALA A 567 -12.68 -9.38 12.59
CA ALA A 567 -14.02 -9.19 13.12
C ALA A 567 -15.08 -9.16 12.00
N PHE A 568 -14.77 -8.51 10.87
CA PHE A 568 -15.65 -8.50 9.70
C PHE A 568 -15.82 -9.88 9.07
N ALA A 569 -14.76 -10.69 9.03
CA ALA A 569 -14.80 -12.05 8.51
C ALA A 569 -15.62 -13.01 9.40
N GLU A 570 -15.48 -12.86 10.72
CA GLU A 570 -16.11 -13.72 11.73
C GLU A 570 -17.59 -13.41 11.96
N ASP A 571 -18.05 -12.18 11.68
CA ASP A 571 -19.43 -11.75 11.86
C ASP A 571 -20.08 -11.37 10.53
N GLU A 572 -20.88 -12.29 9.97
CA GLU A 572 -21.63 -12.04 8.73
C GLU A 572 -22.55 -10.81 8.84
N ALA A 573 -23.12 -10.54 10.01
CA ALA A 573 -24.04 -9.42 10.16
C ALA A 573 -23.31 -8.07 10.12
N SER A 574 -21.97 -8.05 10.10
CA SER A 574 -21.23 -6.79 10.20
C SER A 574 -21.14 -6.02 8.88
N THR A 575 -20.92 -4.71 9.00
CA THR A 575 -20.58 -3.80 7.90
C THR A 575 -19.27 -3.11 8.23
N LEU A 576 -18.30 -3.17 7.32
CA LEU A 576 -17.01 -2.50 7.47
C LEU A 576 -16.96 -1.22 6.63
N CYS A 577 -16.91 -0.07 7.29
CA CYS A 577 -16.69 1.24 6.68
C CYS A 577 -15.19 1.58 6.68
N ALA A 578 -14.58 1.65 5.51
CA ALA A 578 -13.15 1.89 5.37
C ALA A 578 -12.81 2.73 4.14
N THR A 579 -11.57 3.18 4.04
CA THR A 579 -11.09 3.81 2.80
C THR A 579 -10.76 2.76 1.73
N MET A 580 -10.79 3.13 0.45
CA MET A 580 -10.37 2.25 -0.66
C MET A 580 -8.98 1.62 -0.43
N GLY A 581 -8.07 2.38 0.19
CA GLY A 581 -6.71 1.94 0.53
C GLY A 581 -6.65 0.82 1.57
N PHE A 582 -7.65 0.70 2.44
CA PHE A 582 -7.64 -0.21 3.59
C PHE A 582 -7.63 -1.69 3.22
N TRP A 583 -8.18 -2.04 2.05
CA TRP A 583 -8.45 -3.43 1.66
C TRP A 583 -7.40 -4.06 0.75
N HIS A 584 -6.29 -3.37 0.47
CA HIS A 584 -5.21 -3.94 -0.32
C HIS A 584 -4.58 -5.13 0.41
N GLY A 585 -4.62 -6.31 -0.20
CA GLY A 585 -4.07 -7.54 0.36
C GLY A 585 -4.93 -8.22 1.42
N VAL A 586 -6.20 -7.83 1.55
CA VAL A 586 -7.18 -8.47 2.45
C VAL A 586 -8.11 -9.39 1.65
N ASP A 587 -8.36 -10.59 2.18
CA ASP A 587 -9.25 -11.60 1.62
C ASP A 587 -10.20 -12.11 2.71
N VAL A 588 -11.51 -12.08 2.47
CA VAL A 588 -12.56 -12.43 3.47
C VAL A 588 -13.58 -13.40 2.87
N PRO A 589 -13.16 -14.59 2.43
CA PRO A 589 -14.00 -15.50 1.65
C PRO A 589 -15.30 -15.87 2.37
N GLY A 590 -16.31 -16.26 1.61
CA GLY A 590 -17.58 -16.73 2.15
C GLY A 590 -18.66 -15.64 2.32
N PRO A 591 -19.74 -15.96 3.05
CA PRO A 591 -20.98 -15.17 3.05
C PRO A 591 -20.82 -13.79 3.69
N SER A 592 -19.80 -13.58 4.53
CA SER A 592 -19.56 -12.31 5.23
C SER A 592 -19.34 -11.11 4.30
N LEU A 593 -19.13 -11.32 2.99
CA LEU A 593 -19.10 -10.24 2.00
C LEU A 593 -19.96 -10.57 0.78
N SER A 594 -21.16 -9.98 0.73
CA SER A 594 -22.11 -10.08 -0.40
C SER A 594 -22.42 -8.72 -1.03
N CYS A 595 -22.00 -7.62 -0.40
CA CYS A 595 -22.18 -6.28 -0.92
C CYS A 595 -20.89 -5.46 -0.79
N VAL A 596 -20.40 -4.93 -1.91
CA VAL A 596 -19.32 -3.93 -1.92
C VAL A 596 -19.91 -2.61 -2.39
N VAL A 597 -19.86 -1.59 -1.54
CA VAL A 597 -20.37 -0.25 -1.87
C VAL A 597 -19.21 0.73 -1.97
N MET A 598 -19.20 1.55 -3.02
CA MET A 598 -18.24 2.62 -3.22
C MET A 598 -18.99 3.94 -3.29
N ASP A 599 -18.64 4.90 -2.42
CA ASP A 599 -19.33 6.19 -2.33
C ASP A 599 -19.28 6.97 -3.65
N LYS A 600 -18.15 6.88 -4.36
CA LYS A 600 -17.97 7.49 -5.68
C LYS A 600 -16.78 6.90 -6.44
N ILE A 601 -16.58 7.34 -7.69
CA ILE A 601 -15.35 7.04 -8.45
C ILE A 601 -14.13 7.62 -7.70
N PRO A 602 -13.15 6.79 -7.30
CA PRO A 602 -12.01 7.15 -6.48
C PRO A 602 -10.91 7.80 -7.32
N PHE A 603 -11.20 8.97 -7.87
CA PHE A 603 -10.16 9.78 -8.49
C PHE A 603 -9.09 10.14 -7.45
N PRO A 604 -7.80 10.05 -7.81
CA PRO A 604 -6.73 10.64 -7.01
C PRO A 604 -7.03 12.11 -6.70
N PRO A 605 -6.55 12.65 -5.57
CA PRO A 605 -6.68 14.07 -5.27
C PRO A 605 -6.18 14.90 -6.45
N VAL A 606 -7.03 15.77 -6.99
CA VAL A 606 -6.71 16.58 -8.18
C VAL A 606 -5.59 17.58 -7.91
N ASP A 607 -5.44 17.95 -6.65
CA ASP A 607 -4.42 18.79 -6.06
C ASP A 607 -3.10 18.04 -5.75
N HIS A 608 -3.05 16.72 -5.93
CA HIS A 608 -1.80 15.98 -5.71
C HIS A 608 -0.71 16.45 -6.71
N PRO A 609 0.37 17.11 -6.27
CA PRO A 609 1.24 17.85 -7.18
C PRO A 609 1.94 16.99 -8.23
N LEU A 610 2.37 15.78 -7.84
CA LEU A 610 3.00 14.83 -8.79
C LEU A 610 2.03 14.36 -9.88
N MET A 611 0.75 14.16 -9.55
CA MET A 611 -0.25 13.71 -10.53
C MET A 611 -0.60 14.85 -11.49
N ALA A 612 -0.74 16.07 -10.96
CA ALA A 612 -0.95 17.26 -11.77
C ALA A 612 0.24 17.53 -12.73
N ALA A 613 1.47 17.31 -12.26
CA ALA A 613 2.67 17.42 -13.08
C ALA A 613 2.69 16.36 -14.20
N ARG A 614 2.38 15.09 -13.89
CA ARG A 614 2.27 14.02 -14.90
C ARG A 614 1.20 14.29 -15.93
N ARG A 615 0.02 14.74 -15.49
CA ARG A 615 -1.05 15.15 -16.40
C ARG A 615 -0.57 16.24 -17.35
N THR A 616 0.07 17.28 -16.81
CA THR A 616 0.58 18.40 -17.63
C THR A 616 1.63 17.92 -18.62
N ALA A 617 2.48 16.96 -18.24
CA ALA A 617 3.47 16.36 -19.13
C ALA A 617 2.81 15.56 -20.27
N ALA A 618 1.79 14.74 -19.96
CA ALA A 618 1.02 14.01 -20.95
C ALA A 618 0.27 14.95 -21.92
N ASP A 619 -0.37 16.00 -21.40
CA ASP A 619 -1.07 17.02 -22.20
C ASP A 619 -0.08 17.73 -23.16
N ARG A 620 1.13 18.07 -22.68
CA ARG A 620 2.19 18.67 -23.52
C ARG A 620 2.71 17.73 -24.61
N ALA A 621 2.65 16.42 -24.37
CA ALA A 621 3.00 15.40 -25.35
C ALA A 621 1.83 15.06 -26.31
N GLY A 622 0.74 15.83 -26.28
CA GLY A 622 -0.41 15.65 -27.18
C GLY A 622 -1.32 14.47 -26.81
N ARG A 623 -1.22 13.95 -25.58
CA ARG A 623 -2.02 12.85 -25.07
C ARG A 623 -3.13 13.38 -24.14
N ASP A 624 -4.13 12.54 -23.84
CA ASP A 624 -5.17 12.88 -22.86
C ASP A 624 -4.63 12.61 -21.44
N GLY A 625 -4.01 13.61 -20.82
CA GLY A 625 -3.44 13.47 -19.48
C GLY A 625 -4.47 13.21 -18.39
N PHE A 626 -5.73 13.61 -18.59
CA PHE A 626 -6.80 13.28 -17.65
C PHE A 626 -7.12 11.78 -17.71
N ALA A 627 -7.23 11.21 -18.91
CA ALA A 627 -7.46 9.79 -19.11
C ALA A 627 -6.26 8.94 -18.62
N GLU A 628 -5.04 9.32 -19.01
CA GLU A 628 -3.80 8.58 -18.72
C GLU A 628 -3.49 8.52 -17.21
N VAL A 629 -3.69 9.62 -16.49
CA VAL A 629 -3.33 9.71 -15.06
C VAL A 629 -4.53 9.40 -14.16
N TYR A 630 -5.65 10.11 -14.34
CA TYR A 630 -6.75 10.06 -13.38
C TYR A 630 -7.75 8.94 -13.68
N VAL A 631 -8.16 8.76 -14.94
CA VAL A 631 -9.12 7.71 -15.29
C VAL A 631 -8.49 6.33 -15.14
N ALA A 632 -7.25 6.13 -15.60
CA ALA A 632 -6.53 4.87 -15.43
C ALA A 632 -6.40 4.49 -13.95
N SER A 633 -5.91 5.40 -13.10
CA SER A 633 -5.79 5.15 -11.65
C SER A 633 -7.13 4.84 -10.99
N ALA A 634 -8.17 5.64 -11.28
CA ALA A 634 -9.51 5.39 -10.73
C ALA A 634 -10.10 4.06 -11.20
N SER A 635 -9.88 3.67 -12.46
CA SER A 635 -10.34 2.39 -13.02
C SER A 635 -9.69 1.21 -12.32
N THR A 636 -8.37 1.27 -12.11
CA THR A 636 -7.61 0.25 -11.37
C THR A 636 -8.13 0.10 -9.94
N MET A 637 -8.29 1.22 -9.20
CA MET A 637 -8.78 1.20 -7.81
C MET A 637 -10.21 0.65 -7.71
N LEU A 638 -11.11 1.05 -8.61
CA LEU A 638 -12.48 0.54 -8.66
C LEU A 638 -12.51 -0.97 -8.94
N ALA A 639 -11.77 -1.43 -9.93
CA ALA A 639 -11.73 -2.84 -10.29
C ALA A 639 -11.14 -3.70 -9.16
N GLN A 640 -10.18 -3.18 -8.39
CA GLN A 640 -9.67 -3.86 -7.20
C GLN A 640 -10.65 -3.92 -6.04
N GLY A 641 -11.41 -2.85 -5.80
CA GLY A 641 -12.48 -2.86 -4.82
C GLY A 641 -13.59 -3.84 -5.22
N ALA A 642 -13.98 -3.84 -6.50
CA ALA A 642 -15.01 -4.73 -7.05
C ALA A 642 -14.56 -6.20 -7.01
N GLY A 643 -13.30 -6.46 -7.33
CA GLY A 643 -12.68 -7.80 -7.30
C GLY A 643 -12.56 -8.42 -5.90
N ARG A 644 -12.99 -7.73 -4.84
CA ARG A 644 -13.13 -8.30 -3.48
C ARG A 644 -14.40 -9.11 -3.30
N LEU A 645 -15.43 -8.86 -4.13
CA LEU A 645 -16.72 -9.53 -3.98
C LEU A 645 -16.64 -11.01 -4.35
N VAL A 646 -16.05 -11.33 -5.50
CA VAL A 646 -16.03 -12.69 -6.06
C VAL A 646 -14.63 -13.30 -5.94
N ARG A 647 -14.48 -14.26 -5.04
CA ARG A 647 -13.21 -14.95 -4.71
C ARG A 647 -13.32 -16.47 -4.76
N THR A 648 -14.55 -16.98 -4.69
CA THR A 648 -14.86 -18.39 -4.87
C THR A 648 -15.93 -18.58 -5.95
N ALA A 649 -16.08 -19.81 -6.44
CA ALA A 649 -17.16 -20.15 -7.39
C ALA A 649 -18.57 -20.05 -6.77
N ALA A 650 -18.68 -20.03 -5.44
CA ALA A 650 -19.93 -19.92 -4.71
C ALA A 650 -20.30 -18.47 -4.35
N ASP A 651 -19.34 -17.55 -4.37
CA ASP A 651 -19.58 -16.14 -4.02
C ASP A 651 -20.62 -15.52 -4.96
N ARG A 652 -21.58 -14.79 -4.39
CA ARG A 652 -22.62 -14.06 -5.11
C ARG A 652 -22.84 -12.71 -4.43
N GLY A 653 -23.15 -11.66 -5.19
CA GLY A 653 -23.47 -10.39 -4.57
C GLY A 653 -23.61 -9.18 -5.49
N VAL A 654 -23.48 -8.00 -4.89
CA VAL A 654 -23.64 -6.71 -5.56
C VAL A 654 -22.40 -5.85 -5.35
N VAL A 655 -21.89 -5.27 -6.43
CA VAL A 655 -20.96 -4.13 -6.39
C VAL A 655 -21.78 -2.88 -6.71
N ALA A 656 -21.90 -1.96 -5.76
CA ALA A 656 -22.59 -0.69 -5.91
C ALA A 656 -21.58 0.46 -6.04
N VAL A 657 -21.58 1.15 -7.18
CA VAL A 657 -20.82 2.40 -7.35
C VAL A 657 -21.80 3.54 -7.35
N LEU A 658 -21.90 4.26 -6.23
CA LEU A 658 -22.91 5.29 -6.00
C LEU A 658 -22.57 6.63 -6.69
N ASP A 659 -22.11 6.56 -7.94
CA ASP A 659 -21.70 7.72 -8.74
C ASP A 659 -22.38 7.70 -10.12
N PRO A 660 -23.31 8.63 -10.41
CA PRO A 660 -23.99 8.67 -11.69
C PRO A 660 -23.03 8.96 -12.86
N ARG A 661 -21.85 9.55 -12.59
CA ARG A 661 -20.83 9.84 -13.61
C ARG A 661 -20.31 8.58 -14.28
N LEU A 662 -20.35 7.44 -13.60
CA LEU A 662 -19.97 6.16 -14.20
C LEU A 662 -20.87 5.82 -15.39
N ARG A 663 -22.11 6.34 -15.43
CA ARG A 663 -23.03 6.22 -16.57
C ARG A 663 -23.02 7.42 -17.50
N THR A 664 -22.98 8.63 -16.94
CA THR A 664 -23.25 9.86 -17.68
C THR A 664 -22.03 10.51 -18.34
N LYS A 665 -20.81 10.18 -17.90
CA LYS A 665 -19.57 10.74 -18.46
C LYS A 665 -18.94 9.78 -19.47
N ALA A 666 -18.26 10.34 -20.48
CA ALA A 666 -17.59 9.58 -21.54
C ALA A 666 -16.58 8.56 -20.99
N TYR A 667 -15.73 9.00 -20.04
CA TYR A 667 -14.77 8.12 -19.37
C TYR A 667 -15.44 6.99 -18.56
N GLY A 668 -16.74 7.10 -18.25
CA GLY A 668 -17.48 6.07 -17.53
C GLY A 668 -17.52 4.75 -18.30
N ALA A 669 -17.52 4.77 -19.63
CA ALA A 669 -17.41 3.57 -20.45
C ALA A 669 -16.08 2.84 -20.25
N THR A 670 -14.96 3.58 -20.26
CA THR A 670 -13.61 3.07 -20.00
C THR A 670 -13.49 2.44 -18.61
N VAL A 671 -14.01 3.12 -17.59
CA VAL A 671 -14.01 2.62 -16.21
C VAL A 671 -14.81 1.33 -16.11
N ARG A 672 -16.02 1.27 -16.69
CA ARG A 672 -16.85 0.06 -16.68
C ARG A 672 -16.20 -1.10 -17.43
N ALA A 673 -15.54 -0.83 -18.55
CA ALA A 673 -14.82 -1.85 -19.32
C ALA A 673 -13.62 -2.44 -18.58
N THR A 674 -13.15 -1.78 -17.51
CA THR A 674 -12.05 -2.26 -16.65
C THR A 674 -12.55 -3.08 -15.44
N LEU A 675 -13.84 -2.96 -15.10
CA LEU A 675 -14.46 -3.76 -14.05
C LEU A 675 -14.62 -5.22 -14.52
N PRO A 676 -14.70 -6.19 -13.59
CA PRO A 676 -15.18 -7.53 -13.92
C PRO A 676 -16.53 -7.45 -14.69
N PRO A 677 -16.77 -8.35 -15.66
CA PRO A 677 -17.94 -8.29 -16.53
C PRO A 677 -19.21 -8.66 -15.76
N MET A 678 -19.78 -7.68 -15.06
CA MET A 678 -20.98 -7.81 -14.24
C MET A 678 -22.18 -7.20 -14.97
N ARG A 679 -23.35 -7.81 -14.79
CA ARG A 679 -24.59 -7.24 -15.34
C ARG A 679 -24.95 -5.96 -14.60
N GLN A 680 -25.19 -4.89 -15.36
CA GLN A 680 -25.47 -3.58 -14.79
C GLN A 680 -26.96 -3.34 -14.52
N PHE A 681 -27.27 -2.77 -13.36
CA PHE A 681 -28.61 -2.36 -12.94
C PHE A 681 -28.60 -0.91 -12.43
N SER A 682 -29.73 -0.22 -12.56
CA SER A 682 -29.93 1.12 -11.99
C SER A 682 -31.18 1.24 -11.13
N ASP A 683 -31.99 0.20 -11.07
CA ASP A 683 -33.13 0.13 -10.17
C ASP A 683 -32.67 -0.53 -8.88
N ARG A 684 -32.71 0.23 -7.77
CA ARG A 684 -32.31 -0.23 -6.44
C ARG A 684 -33.14 -1.42 -5.96
N SER A 685 -34.43 -1.45 -6.29
CA SER A 685 -35.33 -2.52 -5.84
C SER A 685 -34.90 -3.91 -6.34
N VAL A 686 -34.32 -3.96 -7.54
CA VAL A 686 -33.82 -5.21 -8.15
C VAL A 686 -32.61 -5.76 -7.40
N VAL A 687 -31.66 -4.88 -7.03
CA VAL A 687 -30.48 -5.29 -6.26
C VAL A 687 -30.78 -5.56 -4.79
N GLU A 688 -31.70 -4.81 -4.17
CA GLU A 688 -32.21 -5.12 -2.82
C GLU A 688 -32.85 -6.52 -2.78
N ALA A 689 -33.70 -6.84 -3.75
CA ALA A 689 -34.31 -8.17 -3.86
C ALA A 689 -33.30 -9.29 -4.16
N ALA A 690 -32.20 -8.99 -4.85
CA ALA A 690 -31.11 -9.94 -5.04
C ALA A 690 -30.34 -10.19 -3.72
N LEU A 691 -29.98 -9.13 -3.01
CA LEU A 691 -29.30 -9.21 -1.72
C LEU A 691 -30.15 -9.94 -0.67
N ALA A 692 -31.43 -9.60 -0.55
CA ALA A 692 -32.35 -10.24 0.40
C ALA A 692 -32.51 -11.75 0.14
N ARG A 693 -32.44 -12.20 -1.12
CA ARG A 693 -32.44 -13.64 -1.44
C ARG A 693 -31.16 -14.34 -0.95
N LEU A 694 -30.02 -13.68 -0.97
CA LEU A 694 -28.76 -14.23 -0.48
C LEU A 694 -28.74 -14.36 1.05
N THR A 695 -29.52 -13.54 1.76
CA THR A 695 -29.62 -13.61 3.23
C THR A 695 -30.63 -14.65 3.72
N GLY A 696 -31.35 -15.33 2.82
CA GLY A 696 -32.47 -16.19 3.16
C GLY A 696 -33.74 -15.44 3.58
N ALA A 697 -33.76 -14.10 3.48
CA ALA A 697 -34.92 -13.29 3.77
C ALA A 697 -35.83 -13.21 2.52
N SER A 698 -36.67 -14.22 2.29
CA SER A 698 -37.69 -14.13 1.24
C SER A 698 -38.77 -13.11 1.62
N SER A 699 -38.82 -11.96 0.95
CA SER A 699 -40.06 -11.20 0.83
C SER A 699 -40.91 -11.84 -0.27
N SER A 700 -42.05 -12.42 0.11
CA SER A 700 -43.08 -12.83 -0.83
C SER A 700 -43.73 -11.56 -1.42
N PRO A 701 -43.77 -11.35 -2.75
CA PRO A 701 -44.47 -10.22 -3.31
C PRO A 701 -45.97 -10.55 -3.31
N ALA A 702 -46.74 -9.89 -2.43
CA ALA A 702 -48.19 -9.87 -2.52
C ALA A 702 -48.59 -9.04 -3.74
N GLY A 703 -48.91 -9.71 -4.84
CA GLY A 703 -49.49 -9.11 -6.03
C GLY A 703 -50.42 -10.09 -6.75
N GLY A 704 -51.71 -9.75 -6.77
CA GLY A 704 -52.58 -10.02 -7.92
C GLY A 704 -53.17 -11.42 -8.03
N ALA A 705 -54.49 -11.49 -7.87
CA ALA A 705 -55.34 -12.63 -8.18
C ALA A 705 -55.07 -13.25 -9.57
N HIS A 706 -55.04 -14.58 -9.64
CA HIS A 706 -55.71 -15.43 -10.65
C HIS A 706 -55.58 -16.90 -10.22
N GLY A 707 -56.71 -17.55 -9.91
CA GLY A 707 -56.79 -19.02 -9.92
C GLY A 707 -56.71 -19.55 -11.37
N PRO A 708 -56.52 -20.86 -11.62
CA PRO A 708 -57.41 -21.89 -11.07
C PRO A 708 -56.80 -23.29 -10.77
N ALA A 709 -57.67 -24.12 -10.17
CA ALA A 709 -57.78 -25.58 -10.26
C ALA A 709 -56.72 -26.47 -9.57
N ARG A 710 -57.03 -26.89 -8.33
CA ARG A 710 -56.50 -28.13 -7.73
C ARG A 710 -57.39 -29.31 -8.09
N ARG A 711 -56.78 -30.42 -8.50
CA ARG A 711 -57.35 -31.78 -8.47
C ARG A 711 -56.73 -32.55 -7.29
N PRO A 712 -57.47 -33.43 -6.59
CA PRO A 712 -57.08 -33.95 -5.28
C PRO A 712 -56.25 -35.24 -5.37
N LEU A 713 -55.39 -35.45 -4.37
CA LEU A 713 -54.76 -36.74 -4.07
C LEU A 713 -55.47 -37.39 -2.85
N PRO A 714 -55.46 -38.74 -2.75
CA PRO A 714 -56.43 -39.49 -1.97
C PRO A 714 -56.07 -39.66 -0.49
N ALA A 715 -57.11 -40.02 0.26
CA ALA A 715 -57.13 -40.28 1.69
C ALA A 715 -56.44 -41.59 2.09
N ALA A 716 -55.86 -41.59 3.28
CA ALA A 716 -55.76 -42.78 4.14
C ALA A 716 -55.91 -42.34 5.61
N ALA A 717 -56.61 -43.16 6.37
CA ALA A 717 -57.36 -42.82 7.56
C ALA A 717 -56.72 -43.29 8.87
N ALA A 718 -57.32 -42.75 9.94
CA ALA A 718 -57.55 -43.34 11.26
C ALA A 718 -56.42 -43.35 12.31
N GLY A 719 -56.74 -42.76 13.46
CA GLY A 719 -56.04 -42.95 14.73
C GLY A 719 -56.22 -41.79 15.72
N ALA A 720 -57.31 -41.81 16.49
CA ALA A 720 -57.44 -41.09 17.76
C ALA A 720 -57.34 -42.12 18.92
N PRO A 721 -57.41 -41.78 20.23
CA PRO A 721 -57.45 -40.47 20.90
C PRO A 721 -56.54 -40.39 22.17
N GLY A 722 -56.59 -39.27 22.91
CA GLY A 722 -56.16 -39.17 24.32
C GLY A 722 -55.44 -37.85 24.62
N ALA A 723 -56.08 -36.78 25.12
CA ALA A 723 -56.65 -36.55 26.46
C ALA A 723 -55.71 -35.75 27.39
N ALA A 724 -56.35 -34.82 28.11
CA ALA A 724 -55.95 -34.14 29.34
C ALA A 724 -55.01 -32.92 29.28
N GLY A 725 -55.55 -31.79 29.74
CA GLY A 725 -55.02 -31.22 30.98
C GLY A 725 -54.72 -29.72 31.00
N GLY A 726 -55.76 -28.92 31.27
CA GLY A 726 -55.76 -28.01 32.44
C GLY A 726 -55.10 -26.64 32.30
N ASP A 727 -55.97 -25.62 32.37
CA ASP A 727 -55.95 -24.55 33.38
C ASP A 727 -54.70 -23.63 33.47
N SER A 728 -54.82 -22.31 33.65
CA SER A 728 -55.96 -21.44 33.90
C SER A 728 -55.45 -19.98 33.88
N ALA A 729 -56.38 -19.07 33.60
CA ALA A 729 -56.59 -17.73 34.17
C ALA A 729 -55.35 -16.87 34.59
N GLY A 730 -55.30 -15.58 34.29
CA GLY A 730 -56.35 -14.73 33.78
C GLY A 730 -56.04 -13.25 33.97
N ASP A 731 -56.91 -12.49 33.33
CA ASP A 731 -57.46 -11.19 33.69
C ASP A 731 -56.68 -9.87 33.53
N GLY A 732 -57.45 -8.94 32.96
CA GLY A 732 -57.44 -7.52 33.30
C GLY A 732 -56.90 -6.63 32.20
N ALA A 733 -57.63 -6.35 31.10
CA ALA A 733 -58.69 -5.33 31.02
C ALA A 733 -58.22 -3.94 31.55
N SER A 734 -58.43 -2.80 30.91
CA SER A 734 -59.15 -2.41 29.70
C SER A 734 -59.05 -0.88 29.58
N ARG A 735 -59.32 -0.36 28.36
CA ARG A 735 -59.93 0.97 28.07
C ARG A 735 -59.16 2.21 28.55
N GLY A 736 -58.71 3.08 27.65
CA GLY A 736 -59.58 3.86 26.77
C GLY A 736 -59.08 5.32 26.70
N PRO A 737 -59.64 6.16 25.82
CA PRO A 737 -58.84 7.01 24.92
C PRO A 737 -59.01 8.53 25.18
N VAL A 738 -58.47 9.36 24.27
CA VAL A 738 -59.14 10.53 23.61
C VAL A 738 -58.31 11.85 23.54
N ARG A 739 -58.14 12.31 22.28
CA ARG A 739 -58.09 13.68 21.68
C ARG A 739 -56.98 14.72 21.94
N ARG A 740 -56.36 15.10 20.80
CA ARG A 740 -56.27 16.44 20.13
C ARG A 740 -56.27 17.73 20.98
N ALA A 741 -55.27 18.58 20.73
CA ALA A 741 -55.44 19.99 20.28
C ALA A 741 -54.08 20.63 19.87
N ALA A 742 -54.11 21.49 18.84
CA ALA A 742 -53.04 22.40 18.38
C ALA A 742 -53.10 23.73 19.19
N PRO A 743 -52.57 24.92 18.75
CA PRO A 743 -51.52 25.30 17.79
C PRO A 743 -50.55 26.38 18.37
N ARG A 744 -49.61 26.95 17.59
CA ARG A 744 -49.42 28.42 17.38
C ARG A 744 -48.15 28.81 16.58
N ARG A 745 -48.30 29.96 15.93
CA ARG A 745 -47.46 30.66 14.92
C ARG A 745 -46.32 31.49 15.52
N SER A 746 -45.30 31.83 14.72
CA SER A 746 -44.85 33.22 14.39
C SER A 746 -43.53 33.17 13.59
N ALA A 747 -43.50 33.66 12.34
CA ALA A 747 -43.09 35.00 11.90
C ALA A 747 -41.55 35.21 11.97
N ALA A 748 -40.81 35.15 10.86
CA ALA A 748 -40.61 36.18 9.83
C ALA A 748 -39.37 37.07 10.08
N ARG A 749 -38.37 37.02 9.18
CA ARG A 749 -37.81 38.21 8.52
C ARG A 749 -36.82 37.84 7.40
N ALA A 750 -37.07 38.44 6.24
CA ALA A 750 -36.19 38.51 5.09
C ALA A 750 -35.23 39.70 5.21
N LEU A 751 -34.10 39.67 4.51
CA LEU A 751 -33.57 40.79 3.71
C LEU A 751 -32.44 40.31 2.81
N ALA A 752 -32.38 40.90 1.63
CA ALA A 752 -31.60 40.52 0.47
C ALA A 752 -30.59 41.61 0.08
N ARG A 753 -29.68 41.26 -0.86
CA ARG A 753 -28.88 42.15 -1.76
C ARG A 753 -27.70 42.88 -1.05
N SER A 754 -26.53 43.16 -1.64
CA SER A 754 -26.02 43.18 -3.02
C SER A 754 -24.50 43.54 -3.01
N THR A 755 -23.83 43.29 -4.15
CA THR A 755 -22.69 44.02 -4.77
C THR A 755 -21.24 43.90 -4.28
N ARG A 756 -20.41 43.38 -5.21
CA ARG A 756 -19.14 43.90 -5.79
C ARG A 756 -18.03 44.43 -4.88
N GLY A 757 -16.86 43.82 -5.07
CA GLY A 757 -15.51 44.28 -4.78
C GLY A 757 -14.54 43.27 -5.36
#